data_AF-A0A2V1JWS0-F1
#
_entry.id   AF-A0A2V1JWS0-F1
#
_cell.length_a   1.000
_cell.length_b   1.000
_cell.length_c   1.000
_cell.angle_alpha   90.00
_cell.angle_beta   90.00
_cell.angle_gamma   90.00
#
_symmetry.space_group_name_H-M   'P 1'
#
loop_
_entity.id
_entity.type
_entity.pdbx_description
1 polymer ?
#
loop_
_entity_poly.entity_id
_entity_poly.type
_entity_poly.pdbx_seq_one_letter_code
_entity_poly.pdbx_strand_id
1 'polypeptide(L)'
;MPAAVAYIPDFLRHSRVKSEAFFDLVHEPIRQGCGFDVGQSAGGQVPSGLLPGFNLQEFVEIAAAAIPDARENIWAATYHHMPELALDYLFGSLPENPLVLASELTPWLKRACIQRGIDFLDMRCSPLGFGRDLLIALDTSSQSIRERILEYAVSADDLRLEAAFLGANLRAHRNRLNEARRHTFDLNNTLVYVSQSLRDEALIAADGHFLRVVEFADRLRALCKERQLLCLVDHSDIYSAQRCETERRELSAMMGYEVKACHQHTYQILSAHDDTEIVGIAAPALYEAPWFGKTAHWLGRPLTPLADEYPAAAEGYLQVGFDSILAPAFWHAILTPDAPSPRPSRLPGFGRHYGRELLEEWGDHERILNWERLLPWQSFERSGGIVLRRRITELERAQGSQGTSQPRGKNDGAREGASMTSRIQRLKNTRIGQTAYIVGNAPSLRLLDIDRLMEQESFWCNRAFELEADGYAFRPKYYLMRDAVSLQAWTERVLAVKADIKFFGKEAYRFLDEHHPEALAEQDIMALEVNQNQGFCMCDDEENFSYDPSLMVHSGYTVVLDAIQVAYYMGFARVLVGGVDLDYSQPYFYGARHSRKQDEMDMLTQCMRESFIVARRHFERNGRQLLKITPSPGLSLDYFDCPEMLRK
;
A
#
# COMPACT_ATOMS: atom_id res chain seq x y z
N MET A 1 -10.95 -39.18 17.92
CA MET A 1 -11.61 -37.88 17.67
C MET A 1 -11.14 -36.91 18.73
N PRO A 2 -10.92 -35.63 18.39
CA PRO A 2 -10.43 -34.65 19.35
C PRO A 2 -11.46 -34.42 20.46
N ALA A 3 -10.96 -34.20 21.68
CA ALA A 3 -11.81 -33.86 22.83
C ALA A 3 -12.06 -32.35 22.92
N ALA A 4 -11.16 -31.54 22.35
CA ALA A 4 -11.23 -30.10 22.29
C ALA A 4 -10.57 -29.58 21.00
N VAL A 5 -10.85 -28.34 20.64
CA VAL A 5 -10.17 -27.64 19.54
C VAL A 5 -9.47 -26.43 20.14
N ALA A 6 -8.17 -26.31 19.91
CA ALA A 6 -7.36 -25.17 20.36
C ALA A 6 -6.96 -24.32 19.16
N TYR A 7 -7.40 -23.07 19.13
CA TYR A 7 -7.03 -22.14 18.07
C TYR A 7 -5.67 -21.52 18.34
N ILE A 8 -4.76 -21.64 17.36
CA ILE A 8 -3.41 -21.09 17.43
C ILE A 8 -3.11 -20.31 16.14
N PRO A 9 -3.19 -18.96 16.17
CA PRO A 9 -2.71 -18.14 15.07
C PRO A 9 -1.18 -18.06 15.04
N ASP A 10 -0.63 -17.45 13.99
CA ASP A 10 0.76 -16.96 14.05
C ASP A 10 0.87 -15.79 15.03
N PHE A 11 1.20 -16.11 16.29
CA PHE A 11 1.30 -15.17 17.40
C PHE A 11 2.29 -14.04 17.17
N LEU A 12 3.33 -14.27 16.38
CA LEU A 12 4.43 -13.33 16.22
C LEU A 12 4.28 -12.45 14.99
N ARG A 13 3.33 -12.76 14.10
CA ARG A 13 3.02 -11.93 12.93
C ARG A 13 2.53 -10.55 13.38
N HIS A 14 3.10 -9.49 12.80
CA HIS A 14 2.78 -8.10 13.16
C HIS A 14 1.29 -7.76 13.00
N SER A 15 0.61 -8.31 11.98
CA SER A 15 -0.83 -8.18 11.79
C SER A 15 -1.46 -9.57 11.81
N ARG A 16 -2.44 -9.76 12.68
CA ARG A 16 -3.22 -11.00 12.83
C ARG A 16 -4.66 -10.85 12.33
N VAL A 17 -5.02 -9.69 11.80
CA VAL A 17 -6.39 -9.34 11.39
C VAL A 17 -6.99 -10.40 10.46
N LYS A 18 -6.22 -10.84 9.46
CA LYS A 18 -6.67 -11.86 8.50
C LYS A 18 -6.91 -13.21 9.16
N SER A 19 -5.93 -13.72 9.90
CA SER A 19 -6.06 -15.01 10.61
C SER A 19 -7.20 -14.99 11.64
N GLU A 20 -7.36 -13.88 12.36
CA GLU A 20 -8.43 -13.72 13.36
C GLU A 20 -9.81 -13.60 12.69
N ALA A 21 -9.93 -12.88 11.58
CA ALA A 21 -11.17 -12.82 10.81
C ALA A 21 -11.59 -14.21 10.28
N PHE A 22 -10.65 -14.99 9.77
CA PHE A 22 -10.91 -16.37 9.35
C PHE A 22 -11.48 -17.22 10.49
N PHE A 23 -10.89 -17.09 11.68
CA PHE A 23 -11.32 -17.83 12.84
C PHE A 23 -12.70 -17.39 13.34
N ASP A 24 -12.96 -16.09 13.42
CA ASP A 24 -14.26 -15.55 13.83
C ASP A 24 -15.39 -16.06 12.91
N LEU A 25 -15.11 -16.22 11.61
CA LEU A 25 -16.08 -16.75 10.65
C LEU A 25 -16.42 -18.23 10.86
N VAL A 26 -15.46 -19.05 11.31
CA VAL A 26 -15.66 -20.49 11.51
C VAL A 26 -16.06 -20.86 12.94
N HIS A 27 -15.90 -19.95 13.90
CA HIS A 27 -16.27 -20.14 15.30
C HIS A 27 -17.72 -20.63 15.46
N GLU A 28 -18.69 -19.89 14.93
CA GLU A 28 -20.11 -20.25 15.06
C GLU A 28 -20.49 -21.52 14.28
N PRO A 29 -20.01 -21.74 13.03
CA PRO A 29 -20.15 -23.01 12.33
C PRO A 29 -19.62 -24.22 13.12
N ILE A 30 -18.44 -24.12 13.74
CA ILE A 30 -17.87 -25.20 14.56
C ILE A 30 -18.73 -25.44 15.80
N ARG A 31 -19.17 -24.37 16.48
CA ARG A 31 -20.01 -24.47 17.68
C ARG A 31 -21.33 -25.18 17.38
N GLN A 32 -22.02 -24.80 16.30
CA GLN A 32 -23.27 -25.44 15.91
C GLN A 32 -23.07 -26.86 15.35
N GLY A 33 -21.98 -27.09 14.60
CA GLY A 33 -21.68 -28.36 13.94
C GLY A 33 -21.21 -29.45 14.89
N CYS A 34 -20.36 -29.08 15.85
CA CYS A 34 -19.63 -30.02 16.69
C CYS A 34 -19.94 -29.87 18.19
N GLY A 35 -20.53 -28.75 18.60
CA GLY A 35 -20.71 -28.41 20.02
C GLY A 35 -19.42 -27.98 20.73
N PHE A 36 -18.31 -27.82 20.01
CA PHE A 36 -17.07 -27.32 20.57
C PHE A 36 -17.14 -25.80 20.77
N ASP A 37 -16.75 -25.34 21.95
CA ASP A 37 -16.43 -23.93 22.19
C ASP A 37 -14.93 -23.75 21.92
N VAL A 38 -14.61 -23.08 20.82
CA VAL A 38 -13.22 -22.89 20.36
C VAL A 38 -12.58 -21.62 20.94
N GLY A 39 -13.33 -20.83 21.71
CA GLY A 39 -12.87 -19.60 22.33
C GLY A 39 -12.49 -18.51 21.33
N GLN A 40 -11.73 -17.51 21.77
CA GLN A 40 -11.17 -16.43 20.94
C GLN A 40 -9.64 -16.57 20.76
N SER A 41 -9.05 -15.74 19.88
CA SER A 41 -7.59 -15.62 19.74
C SER A 41 -6.93 -15.30 21.09
N ALA A 42 -5.83 -15.98 21.41
CA ALA A 42 -5.11 -15.72 22.65
C ALA A 42 -4.53 -14.29 22.68
N GLY A 43 -4.66 -13.63 23.85
CA GLY A 43 -4.27 -12.22 24.05
C GLY A 43 -5.43 -11.21 23.98
N GLY A 44 -6.66 -11.67 23.74
CA GLY A 44 -7.88 -10.85 23.80
C GLY A 44 -8.47 -10.69 25.21
N GLN A 45 -9.59 -9.96 25.32
CA GLN A 45 -10.34 -9.78 26.57
C GLN A 45 -11.25 -10.98 26.91
N VAL A 46 -11.46 -11.89 25.96
CA VAL A 46 -12.33 -13.06 26.08
C VAL A 46 -11.44 -14.31 26.23
N PRO A 47 -11.84 -15.32 27.02
CA PRO A 47 -11.09 -16.56 27.14
C PRO A 47 -10.81 -17.22 25.78
N SER A 48 -9.57 -17.67 25.60
CA SER A 48 -9.15 -18.47 24.44
C SER A 48 -9.45 -19.96 24.64
N GLY A 49 -9.28 -20.77 23.58
CA GLY A 49 -9.31 -22.24 23.67
C GLY A 49 -8.11 -22.88 24.41
N LEU A 50 -7.16 -22.07 24.91
CA LEU A 50 -6.06 -22.51 25.77
C LEU A 50 -6.46 -22.56 27.26
N LEU A 51 -5.73 -23.34 28.06
CA LEU A 51 -5.96 -23.44 29.50
C LEU A 51 -5.76 -22.09 30.22
N PRO A 52 -6.50 -21.84 31.32
CA PRO A 52 -6.32 -20.64 32.12
C PRO A 52 -4.86 -20.50 32.60
N GLY A 53 -4.25 -19.34 32.32
CA GLY A 53 -2.87 -19.05 32.73
C GLY A 53 -1.92 -18.77 31.57
N PHE A 54 -2.27 -19.13 30.33
CA PHE A 54 -1.47 -18.73 29.17
C PHE A 54 -1.45 -17.20 29.01
N ASN A 55 -0.26 -16.64 28.87
CA ASN A 55 -0.05 -15.22 28.60
C ASN A 55 0.76 -15.05 27.30
N LEU A 56 0.15 -14.38 26.31
CA LEU A 56 0.77 -14.14 25.01
C LEU A 56 2.06 -13.30 25.13
N GLN A 57 2.06 -12.28 25.99
CA GLN A 57 3.22 -11.41 26.18
C GLN A 57 4.40 -12.20 26.78
N GLU A 58 4.12 -13.09 27.72
CA GLU A 58 5.13 -13.99 28.30
C GLU A 58 5.68 -14.97 27.25
N PHE A 59 4.82 -15.56 26.41
CA PHE A 59 5.27 -16.39 25.28
C PHE A 59 6.22 -15.63 24.35
N VAL A 60 5.88 -14.40 23.98
CA VAL A 60 6.72 -13.52 23.14
C VAL A 60 8.07 -13.24 23.82
N GLU A 61 8.06 -12.95 25.13
CA GLU A 61 9.28 -12.67 25.90
C GLU A 61 10.19 -13.91 26.00
N ILE A 62 9.62 -15.10 26.23
CA ILE A 62 10.38 -16.36 26.23
C ILE A 62 10.99 -16.63 24.86
N ALA A 63 10.22 -16.43 23.78
CA ALA A 63 10.72 -16.60 22.42
C ALA A 63 11.85 -15.61 22.10
N ALA A 64 11.70 -14.34 22.50
CA ALA A 64 12.69 -13.29 22.27
C ALA A 64 13.99 -13.51 23.07
N ALA A 65 13.89 -14.00 24.30
CA ALA A 65 15.04 -14.16 25.20
C ALA A 65 16.10 -15.12 24.65
N ALA A 66 15.68 -16.09 23.83
CA ALA A 66 16.56 -17.07 23.20
C ALA A 66 17.24 -16.53 21.92
N ILE A 67 16.86 -15.34 21.42
CA ILE A 67 17.36 -14.79 20.16
C ILE A 67 17.83 -13.34 20.37
N PRO A 68 19.09 -13.13 20.81
CA PRO A 68 19.61 -11.82 21.22
C PRO A 68 19.52 -10.72 20.14
N ASP A 69 19.64 -11.11 18.87
CA ASP A 69 19.67 -10.22 17.71
C ASP A 69 18.30 -10.08 17.00
N ALA A 70 17.22 -10.70 17.52
CA ALA A 70 15.88 -10.67 16.90
C ALA A 70 15.12 -9.35 17.07
N ARG A 71 15.74 -8.30 17.65
CA ARG A 71 15.04 -7.07 18.04
C ARG A 71 14.36 -6.33 16.89
N GLU A 72 14.87 -6.49 15.66
CA GLU A 72 14.29 -5.84 14.48
C GLU A 72 13.12 -6.63 13.86
N ASN A 73 13.09 -7.97 13.97
CA ASN A 73 12.01 -8.81 13.42
C ASN A 73 11.97 -10.22 14.04
N ILE A 74 11.37 -10.35 15.24
CA ILE A 74 11.21 -11.64 15.92
C ILE A 74 10.39 -12.66 15.11
N TRP A 75 9.42 -12.17 14.34
CA TRP A 75 8.57 -13.02 13.51
C TRP A 75 9.39 -13.78 12.48
N ALA A 76 10.19 -13.06 11.68
CA ALA A 76 11.02 -13.70 10.65
C ALA A 76 12.07 -14.63 11.27
N ALA A 77 12.69 -14.22 12.38
CA ALA A 77 13.70 -15.01 13.09
C ALA A 77 13.15 -16.34 13.64
N THR A 78 11.86 -16.40 13.97
CA THR A 78 11.21 -17.58 14.58
C THR A 78 10.29 -18.35 13.62
N TYR A 79 10.00 -17.80 12.44
CA TYR A 79 8.99 -18.34 11.52
C TYR A 79 9.21 -19.81 11.19
N HIS A 80 10.47 -20.19 10.96
CA HIS A 80 10.82 -21.60 10.75
C HIS A 80 11.09 -22.32 12.06
N HIS A 81 11.79 -21.72 13.04
CA HIS A 81 12.26 -22.40 14.24
C HIS A 81 11.84 -21.65 15.51
N MET A 82 11.22 -22.36 16.47
CA MET A 82 10.84 -21.82 17.76
C MET A 82 11.73 -22.39 18.88
N PRO A 83 12.20 -21.59 19.86
CA PRO A 83 12.92 -22.09 21.01
C PRO A 83 12.11 -23.09 21.84
N GLU A 84 12.77 -24.15 22.34
CA GLU A 84 12.10 -25.23 23.07
C GLU A 84 11.32 -24.75 24.30
N LEU A 85 11.86 -23.76 25.04
CA LEU A 85 11.16 -23.18 26.20
C LEU A 85 9.83 -22.51 25.83
N ALA A 86 9.76 -21.84 24.67
CA ALA A 86 8.53 -21.25 24.18
C ALA A 86 7.54 -22.33 23.70
N LEU A 87 8.04 -23.40 23.08
CA LEU A 87 7.22 -24.56 22.73
C LEU A 87 6.62 -25.20 23.98
N ASP A 88 7.43 -25.49 25.00
CA ASP A 88 6.96 -26.12 26.23
C ASP A 88 5.93 -25.26 26.97
N TYR A 89 6.11 -23.93 26.98
CA TYR A 89 5.14 -22.99 27.53
C TYR A 89 3.78 -23.03 26.80
N LEU A 90 3.81 -22.98 25.45
CA LEU A 90 2.58 -23.03 24.65
C LEU A 90 1.89 -24.38 24.76
N PHE A 91 2.62 -25.47 24.56
CA PHE A 91 2.05 -26.81 24.54
C PHE A 91 1.61 -27.28 25.93
N GLY A 92 2.24 -26.80 27.01
CA GLY A 92 1.79 -27.00 28.39
C GLY A 92 0.47 -26.28 28.70
N SER A 93 0.05 -25.33 27.86
CA SER A 93 -1.21 -24.59 27.98
C SER A 93 -2.34 -25.15 27.11
N LEU A 94 -2.13 -26.27 26.42
CA LEU A 94 -3.18 -26.90 25.62
C LEU A 94 -4.08 -27.81 26.48
N PRO A 95 -5.38 -27.91 26.16
CA PRO A 95 -6.27 -28.86 26.82
C PRO A 95 -5.91 -30.31 26.47
N GLU A 96 -6.45 -31.27 27.21
CA GLU A 96 -6.21 -32.71 26.94
C GLU A 96 -6.77 -33.14 25.58
N ASN A 97 -5.96 -33.89 24.82
CA ASN A 97 -6.30 -34.39 23.48
C ASN A 97 -6.87 -33.31 22.52
N PRO A 98 -6.12 -32.23 22.27
CA PRO A 98 -6.56 -31.12 21.43
C PRO A 98 -6.37 -31.44 19.94
N LEU A 99 -7.27 -30.92 19.10
CA LEU A 99 -6.95 -30.62 17.71
C LEU A 99 -6.48 -29.17 17.64
N VAL A 100 -5.26 -28.93 17.17
CA VAL A 100 -4.77 -27.58 16.90
C VAL A 100 -5.39 -27.07 15.59
N LEU A 101 -6.29 -26.10 15.69
CA LEU A 101 -6.83 -25.40 14.52
C LEU A 101 -5.98 -24.14 14.30
N ALA A 102 -5.38 -24.03 13.13
CA ALA A 102 -4.56 -22.87 12.77
C ALA A 102 -5.09 -22.20 11.50
N SER A 103 -4.96 -20.88 11.46
CA SER A 103 -5.01 -20.13 10.21
C SER A 103 -3.59 -19.73 9.86
N GLU A 104 -3.07 -20.22 8.74
CA GLU A 104 -1.69 -19.99 8.29
C GLU A 104 -0.62 -20.63 9.21
N LEU A 105 -0.77 -21.92 9.52
CA LEU A 105 0.13 -22.72 10.38
C LEU A 105 1.62 -22.53 10.04
N THR A 106 2.40 -21.99 10.97
CA THR A 106 3.83 -21.78 10.74
C THR A 106 4.61 -23.10 10.63
N PRO A 107 5.74 -23.13 9.91
CA PRO A 107 6.59 -24.32 9.85
C PRO A 107 7.06 -24.82 11.22
N TRP A 108 7.35 -23.92 12.17
CA TRP A 108 7.72 -24.32 13.53
C TRP A 108 6.57 -25.04 14.24
N LEU A 109 5.34 -24.52 14.13
CA LEU A 109 4.18 -25.06 14.83
C LEU A 109 3.77 -26.41 14.23
N LYS A 110 3.78 -26.53 12.90
CA LYS A 110 3.58 -27.81 12.20
C LYS A 110 4.55 -28.89 12.70
N ARG A 111 5.84 -28.57 12.78
CA ARG A 111 6.86 -29.50 13.28
C ARG A 111 6.66 -29.84 14.75
N ALA A 112 6.33 -28.86 15.59
CA ALA A 112 6.12 -29.07 17.01
C ALA A 112 4.89 -29.97 17.28
N CYS A 113 3.77 -29.77 16.57
CA CYS A 113 2.60 -30.64 16.62
C CYS A 113 2.95 -32.09 16.27
N ILE A 114 3.64 -32.31 15.14
CA ILE A 114 4.06 -33.65 14.71
C ILE A 114 4.98 -34.31 15.75
N GLN A 115 5.98 -33.59 16.26
CA GLN A 115 6.93 -34.12 17.24
C GLN A 115 6.27 -34.46 18.58
N ARG A 116 5.25 -33.70 18.99
CA ARG A 116 4.52 -33.88 20.24
C ARG A 116 3.30 -34.79 20.09
N GLY A 117 3.06 -35.34 18.90
CA GLY A 117 1.93 -36.24 18.63
C GLY A 117 0.56 -35.57 18.77
N ILE A 118 0.48 -34.26 18.49
CA ILE A 118 -0.75 -33.48 18.55
C ILE A 118 -1.25 -33.23 17.13
N ASP A 119 -2.51 -33.58 16.89
CA ASP A 119 -3.12 -33.39 15.58
C ASP A 119 -3.35 -31.90 15.29
N PHE A 120 -3.19 -31.51 14.03
CA PHE A 120 -3.50 -30.17 13.54
C PHE A 120 -4.45 -30.18 12.33
N LEU A 121 -5.16 -29.07 12.14
CA LEU A 121 -5.87 -28.71 10.92
C LEU A 121 -5.48 -27.26 10.58
N ASP A 122 -4.75 -27.07 9.48
CA ASP A 122 -4.39 -25.75 8.95
C ASP A 122 -5.41 -25.30 7.91
N MET A 123 -5.74 -24.02 7.95
CA MET A 123 -6.62 -23.34 7.02
C MET A 123 -5.94 -22.11 6.43
N ARG A 124 -6.02 -21.94 5.12
CA ARG A 124 -5.47 -20.79 4.40
C ARG A 124 -6.39 -20.33 3.29
N CYS A 125 -6.31 -19.06 2.91
CA CYS A 125 -6.74 -18.68 1.55
C CYS A 125 -5.97 -19.54 0.55
N SER A 126 -6.69 -20.19 -0.36
CA SER A 126 -6.07 -20.87 -1.47
C SER A 126 -5.26 -19.89 -2.32
N PRO A 127 -4.07 -20.27 -2.81
CA PRO A 127 -3.38 -19.47 -3.81
C PRO A 127 -4.08 -19.48 -5.18
N LEU A 128 -5.13 -20.32 -5.36
CA LEU A 128 -5.96 -20.31 -6.56
C LEU A 128 -7.05 -19.23 -6.43
N GLY A 129 -6.81 -18.10 -7.08
CA GLY A 129 -7.67 -16.92 -7.07
C GLY A 129 -8.58 -16.78 -8.31
N PHE A 130 -8.47 -17.64 -9.32
CA PHE A 130 -9.27 -17.52 -10.54
C PHE A 130 -10.74 -17.92 -10.41
N GLY A 131 -11.09 -18.69 -9.38
CA GLY A 131 -12.44 -19.22 -9.19
C GLY A 131 -13.51 -18.15 -8.98
N ARG A 132 -14.77 -18.52 -9.21
CA ARG A 132 -15.96 -17.67 -8.98
C ARG A 132 -16.06 -17.03 -7.58
N ASP A 133 -15.40 -17.61 -6.59
CA ASP A 133 -15.24 -17.08 -5.23
C ASP A 133 -13.94 -17.63 -4.62
N LEU A 134 -13.66 -17.32 -3.36
CA LEU A 134 -12.50 -17.86 -2.64
C LEU A 134 -12.59 -19.39 -2.48
N LEU A 135 -11.43 -20.02 -2.62
CA LEU A 135 -11.18 -21.37 -2.17
C LEU A 135 -10.33 -21.32 -0.92
N ILE A 136 -10.51 -22.33 -0.06
CA ILE A 136 -9.76 -22.49 1.17
C ILE A 136 -8.91 -23.75 1.05
N ALA A 137 -7.62 -23.57 1.29
CA ALA A 137 -6.64 -24.64 1.30
C ALA A 137 -6.58 -25.24 2.72
N LEU A 138 -6.86 -26.53 2.84
CA LEU A 138 -6.86 -27.27 4.11
C LEU A 138 -5.78 -28.36 4.13
N ASP A 139 -4.98 -28.41 5.18
CA ASP A 139 -4.03 -29.50 5.45
C ASP A 139 -4.18 -30.01 6.88
N THR A 140 -3.92 -31.29 7.11
CA THR A 140 -4.10 -31.90 8.44
C THR A 140 -3.15 -33.07 8.64
N SER A 141 -2.68 -33.26 9.88
CA SER A 141 -1.95 -34.46 10.28
C SER A 141 -2.84 -35.69 10.45
N SER A 142 -4.15 -35.51 10.62
CA SER A 142 -5.06 -36.62 10.91
C SER A 142 -5.60 -37.22 9.63
N GLN A 143 -5.18 -38.46 9.33
CA GLN A 143 -5.65 -39.20 8.15
C GLN A 143 -7.18 -39.30 8.09
N SER A 144 -7.83 -39.52 9.24
CA SER A 144 -9.30 -39.62 9.33
C SER A 144 -10.01 -38.30 9.00
N ILE A 145 -9.44 -37.16 9.40
CA ILE A 145 -9.99 -35.84 9.06
C ILE A 145 -9.74 -35.56 7.57
N ARG A 146 -8.55 -35.89 7.05
CA ARG A 146 -8.21 -35.73 5.63
C ARG A 146 -9.19 -36.47 4.72
N GLU A 147 -9.51 -37.73 5.04
CA GLU A 147 -10.46 -38.55 4.28
C GLU A 147 -11.86 -37.91 4.22
N ARG A 148 -12.29 -37.28 5.32
CA ARG A 148 -13.59 -36.58 5.38
C ARG A 148 -13.56 -35.26 4.61
N ILE A 149 -12.44 -34.53 4.62
CA ILE A 149 -12.28 -33.29 3.83
C ILE A 149 -12.32 -33.59 2.33
N LEU A 150 -11.78 -34.73 1.89
CA LEU A 150 -11.77 -35.14 0.47
C LEU A 150 -13.18 -35.18 -0.15
N GLU A 151 -14.23 -35.48 0.62
CA GLU A 151 -15.61 -35.48 0.15
C GLU A 151 -16.13 -34.08 -0.22
N TYR A 152 -15.48 -33.02 0.29
CA TYR A 152 -15.79 -31.62 0.03
C TYR A 152 -14.76 -30.94 -0.87
N ALA A 153 -13.70 -31.65 -1.25
CA ALA A 153 -12.65 -31.09 -2.07
C ALA A 153 -13.17 -30.77 -3.49
N VAL A 154 -12.85 -29.57 -3.97
CA VAL A 154 -13.14 -29.16 -5.34
C VAL A 154 -12.33 -30.01 -6.29
N SER A 155 -13.00 -30.67 -7.23
CA SER A 155 -12.33 -31.51 -8.20
C SER A 155 -11.48 -30.65 -9.14
N ALA A 156 -10.41 -31.23 -9.65
CA ALA A 156 -9.60 -30.50 -10.60
C ALA A 156 -10.27 -30.25 -11.95
N ASP A 157 -11.22 -31.10 -12.35
CA ASP A 157 -12.01 -30.83 -13.54
C ASP A 157 -12.89 -29.58 -13.35
N ASP A 158 -13.41 -29.34 -12.14
CA ASP A 158 -14.10 -28.09 -11.81
C ASP A 158 -13.13 -26.90 -11.86
N LEU A 159 -11.93 -27.02 -11.30
CA LEU A 159 -10.90 -25.97 -11.36
C LEU A 159 -10.47 -25.67 -12.81
N ARG A 160 -10.30 -26.69 -13.65
CA ARG A 160 -10.03 -26.54 -15.09
C ARG A 160 -11.17 -25.80 -15.79
N LEU A 161 -12.42 -26.11 -15.46
CA LEU A 161 -13.58 -25.40 -16.03
C LEU A 161 -13.62 -23.94 -15.60
N GLU A 162 -13.39 -23.63 -14.32
CA GLU A 162 -13.30 -22.25 -13.81
C GLU A 162 -12.20 -21.46 -14.54
N ALA A 163 -10.99 -22.01 -14.63
CA ALA A 163 -9.87 -21.39 -15.35
C ALA A 163 -10.18 -21.22 -16.84
N ALA A 164 -10.78 -22.22 -17.49
CA ALA A 164 -11.15 -22.16 -18.90
C ALA A 164 -12.20 -21.07 -19.18
N PHE A 165 -13.22 -20.94 -18.32
CA PHE A 165 -14.25 -19.92 -18.46
C PHE A 165 -13.70 -18.51 -18.22
N LEU A 166 -12.87 -18.32 -17.20
CA LEU A 166 -12.21 -17.05 -16.97
C LEU A 166 -11.27 -16.69 -18.14
N GLY A 167 -10.48 -17.66 -18.61
CA GLY A 167 -9.58 -17.48 -19.74
C GLY A 167 -10.33 -17.11 -21.02
N ALA A 168 -11.46 -17.77 -21.31
CA ALA A 168 -12.31 -17.43 -22.45
C ALA A 168 -12.87 -16.01 -22.34
N ASN A 169 -13.30 -15.60 -21.15
CA ASN A 169 -13.79 -14.25 -20.90
C ASN A 169 -12.71 -13.18 -21.15
N LEU A 170 -11.50 -13.39 -20.64
CA LEU A 170 -10.39 -12.45 -20.80
C LEU A 170 -9.90 -12.36 -22.24
N ARG A 171 -9.81 -13.49 -22.95
CA ARG A 171 -9.48 -13.49 -24.39
C ARG A 171 -10.53 -12.78 -25.23
N ALA A 172 -11.81 -13.03 -24.97
CA ALA A 172 -12.89 -12.32 -25.66
C ALA A 172 -12.83 -10.80 -25.38
N HIS A 173 -12.47 -10.42 -24.16
CA HIS A 173 -12.26 -9.01 -23.81
C HIS A 173 -11.07 -8.40 -24.55
N ARG A 174 -9.90 -9.07 -24.57
CA ARG A 174 -8.70 -8.65 -25.31
C ARG A 174 -8.99 -8.48 -26.79
N ASN A 175 -9.67 -9.45 -27.42
CA ASN A 175 -10.02 -9.37 -28.83
C ASN A 175 -10.87 -8.14 -29.16
N ARG A 176 -11.83 -7.79 -28.29
CA ARG A 176 -12.63 -6.57 -28.45
C ARG A 176 -11.78 -5.29 -28.38
N LEU A 177 -10.78 -5.25 -27.49
CA LEU A 177 -9.88 -4.11 -27.36
C LEU A 177 -8.94 -3.98 -28.57
N ASN A 178 -8.45 -5.12 -29.08
CA ASN A 178 -7.66 -5.19 -30.30
C ASN A 178 -8.47 -4.70 -31.52
N GLU A 179 -9.72 -5.16 -31.69
CA GLU A 179 -10.63 -4.71 -32.76
C GLU A 179 -10.89 -3.20 -32.69
N ALA A 180 -11.05 -2.67 -31.47
CA ALA A 180 -11.20 -1.24 -31.22
C ALA A 180 -9.88 -0.45 -31.38
N ARG A 181 -8.75 -1.13 -31.64
CA ARG A 181 -7.38 -0.58 -31.70
C ARG A 181 -7.00 0.25 -30.46
N ARG A 182 -7.55 -0.11 -29.30
CA ARG A 182 -7.34 0.63 -28.05
C ARG A 182 -6.12 0.14 -27.30
N HIS A 183 -5.90 -1.17 -27.33
CA HIS A 183 -4.88 -1.80 -26.51
C HIS A 183 -4.44 -3.11 -27.16
N THR A 184 -3.15 -3.21 -27.51
CA THR A 184 -2.54 -4.42 -28.06
C THR A 184 -1.24 -4.69 -27.31
N PHE A 185 -1.08 -5.91 -26.82
CA PHE A 185 0.18 -6.39 -26.23
C PHE A 185 0.55 -7.74 -26.86
N ASP A 186 1.84 -8.03 -26.90
CA ASP A 186 2.45 -9.26 -27.42
C ASP A 186 3.40 -9.79 -26.36
N LEU A 187 3.18 -11.03 -25.93
CA LEU A 187 3.99 -11.69 -24.91
C LEU A 187 4.71 -12.93 -25.48
N ASN A 188 4.80 -13.07 -26.80
CA ASN A 188 5.46 -14.22 -27.41
C ASN A 188 6.97 -14.24 -27.10
N ASN A 189 7.49 -15.43 -26.88
CA ASN A 189 8.88 -15.68 -26.49
C ASN A 189 9.30 -14.90 -25.24
N THR A 190 8.41 -14.77 -24.24
CA THR A 190 8.73 -14.06 -22.98
C THR A 190 8.78 -15.00 -21.77
N LEU A 191 9.60 -14.62 -20.80
CA LEU A 191 9.60 -15.15 -19.45
C LEU A 191 9.17 -14.00 -18.54
N VAL A 192 8.06 -14.13 -17.83
CA VAL A 192 7.55 -13.07 -16.95
C VAL A 192 7.88 -13.42 -15.50
N TYR A 193 8.74 -12.60 -14.90
CA TYR A 193 9.02 -12.66 -13.47
C TYR A 193 7.91 -11.98 -12.67
N VAL A 194 7.36 -12.68 -11.67
CA VAL A 194 6.29 -12.19 -10.79
C VAL A 194 6.89 -11.76 -9.46
N SER A 195 6.84 -10.45 -9.21
CA SER A 195 7.26 -9.84 -7.94
C SER A 195 6.31 -10.19 -6.80
N GLN A 196 6.82 -10.18 -5.57
CA GLN A 196 6.05 -10.42 -4.34
C GLN A 196 6.35 -9.35 -3.28
N SER A 197 5.46 -9.21 -2.30
CA SER A 197 5.67 -8.29 -1.18
C SER A 197 6.82 -8.78 -0.29
N LEU A 198 7.65 -7.87 0.22
CA LEU A 198 8.73 -8.17 1.18
C LEU A 198 8.22 -8.70 2.53
N ARG A 199 6.92 -8.60 2.80
CA ARG A 199 6.29 -9.12 4.02
C ARG A 199 5.57 -10.45 3.79
N ASP A 200 5.69 -11.02 2.59
CA ASP A 200 5.16 -12.34 2.27
C ASP A 200 5.96 -13.41 3.01
N GLU A 201 5.27 -14.18 3.83
CA GLU A 201 5.83 -15.27 4.63
C GLU A 201 6.48 -16.37 3.78
N ALA A 202 6.07 -16.52 2.52
CA ALA A 202 6.69 -17.46 1.58
C ALA A 202 8.13 -17.06 1.19
N LEU A 203 8.55 -15.83 1.50
CA LEU A 203 9.91 -15.34 1.29
C LEU A 203 10.82 -15.50 2.50
N ILE A 204 10.32 -15.95 3.66
CA ILE A 204 11.17 -16.10 4.85
C ILE A 204 12.02 -17.38 4.71
N ALA A 205 13.34 -17.22 4.71
CA ALA A 205 14.30 -18.32 4.70
C ALA A 205 14.42 -19.00 6.08
N ALA A 206 15.04 -20.18 6.13
CA ALA A 206 15.10 -21.00 7.34
C ALA A 206 15.86 -20.35 8.52
N ASP A 207 16.78 -19.43 8.22
CA ASP A 207 17.56 -18.61 9.14
C ASP A 207 16.91 -17.23 9.41
N GLY A 208 15.75 -16.96 8.83
CA GLY A 208 14.93 -15.77 9.10
C GLY A 208 15.19 -14.55 8.22
N HIS A 209 16.12 -14.60 7.26
CA HIS A 209 16.24 -13.52 6.28
C HIS A 209 15.15 -13.64 5.19
N PHE A 210 14.81 -12.52 4.55
CA PHE A 210 13.87 -12.52 3.42
C PHE A 210 14.62 -12.79 2.11
N LEU A 211 14.21 -13.83 1.40
CA LEU A 211 14.74 -14.25 0.11
C LEU A 211 14.58 -13.12 -0.91
N ARG A 212 15.65 -12.87 -1.66
CA ARG A 212 15.67 -11.89 -2.75
C ARG A 212 15.97 -12.55 -4.08
N VAL A 213 15.48 -11.94 -5.16
CA VAL A 213 15.68 -12.45 -6.53
C VAL A 213 17.16 -12.58 -6.89
N VAL A 214 18.03 -11.71 -6.35
CA VAL A 214 19.48 -11.74 -6.55
C VAL A 214 20.13 -13.07 -6.14
N GLU A 215 19.55 -13.79 -5.20
CA GLU A 215 20.06 -15.09 -4.74
C GLU A 215 19.82 -16.21 -5.75
N PHE A 216 18.93 -15.98 -6.72
CA PHE A 216 18.54 -16.96 -7.73
C PHE A 216 19.06 -16.59 -9.14
N ALA A 217 20.07 -15.71 -9.23
CA ALA A 217 20.59 -15.19 -10.50
C ALA A 217 20.92 -16.28 -11.53
N ASP A 218 21.69 -17.29 -11.12
CA ASP A 218 22.15 -18.33 -12.05
C ASP A 218 21.01 -19.22 -12.54
N ARG A 219 20.04 -19.51 -11.66
CA ARG A 219 18.83 -20.26 -12.04
C ARG A 219 17.97 -19.45 -13.00
N LEU A 220 17.78 -18.16 -12.73
CA LEU A 220 16.99 -17.28 -13.61
C LEU A 220 17.64 -17.11 -14.99
N ARG A 221 18.97 -16.94 -15.05
CA ARG A 221 19.73 -16.91 -16.32
C ARG A 221 19.57 -18.21 -17.11
N ALA A 222 19.64 -19.36 -16.43
CA ALA A 222 19.44 -20.66 -17.08
C ALA A 222 18.02 -20.83 -17.63
N LEU A 223 17.00 -20.27 -16.95
CA LEU A 223 15.61 -20.29 -17.39
C LEU A 223 15.32 -19.34 -18.55
N CYS A 224 15.94 -18.15 -18.57
CA CYS A 224 15.71 -17.17 -19.63
C CYS A 224 16.02 -17.73 -21.03
N LYS A 225 17.07 -18.56 -21.19
CA LYS A 225 17.47 -19.10 -22.51
C LYS A 225 17.53 -17.99 -23.58
N GLU A 226 16.68 -18.06 -24.61
CA GLU A 226 16.50 -17.06 -25.68
C GLU A 226 15.22 -16.20 -25.49
N ARG A 227 14.49 -16.38 -24.38
CA ARG A 227 13.27 -15.65 -24.06
C ARG A 227 13.60 -14.26 -23.51
N GLN A 228 12.75 -13.28 -23.82
CA GLN A 228 12.85 -11.95 -23.23
C GLN A 228 12.28 -11.97 -21.79
N LEU A 229 13.11 -11.61 -20.82
CA LEU A 229 12.68 -11.43 -19.44
C LEU A 229 11.88 -10.12 -19.29
N LEU A 230 10.68 -10.23 -18.73
CA LEU A 230 9.86 -9.10 -18.30
C LEU A 230 9.61 -9.20 -16.79
N CYS A 231 9.39 -8.08 -16.12
CA CYS A 231 9.01 -8.03 -14.72
C CYS A 231 7.55 -7.59 -14.60
N LEU A 232 6.67 -8.46 -14.11
CA LEU A 232 5.30 -8.11 -13.76
C LEU A 232 5.33 -7.09 -12.62
N VAL A 233 4.73 -5.92 -12.88
CA VAL A 233 4.68 -4.83 -11.92
C VAL A 233 3.32 -4.80 -11.24
N ASP A 234 3.32 -4.79 -9.92
CA ASP A 234 2.13 -4.57 -9.13
C ASP A 234 2.00 -3.08 -8.77
N HIS A 235 0.93 -2.44 -9.26
CA HIS A 235 0.55 -1.06 -8.97
C HIS A 235 -0.65 -0.97 -8.01
N SER A 236 -0.90 -2.02 -7.22
CA SER A 236 -1.92 -2.03 -6.16
C SER A 236 -1.66 -0.94 -5.12
N ASP A 237 -0.40 -0.78 -4.70
CA ASP A 237 0.06 0.29 -3.82
C ASP A 237 1.52 0.75 -4.09
N ILE A 238 2.03 1.77 -3.35
CA ILE A 238 3.32 2.48 -3.58
C ILE A 238 4.45 1.57 -3.18
N TYR A 239 4.27 0.86 -2.08
CA TYR A 239 5.27 -0.02 -1.55
C TYR A 239 5.43 -1.19 -2.51
N SER A 240 4.32 -1.73 -3.01
CA SER A 240 4.31 -2.77 -4.04
C SER A 240 4.95 -2.28 -5.35
N ALA A 241 4.61 -1.08 -5.83
CA ALA A 241 5.17 -0.52 -7.06
C ALA A 241 6.67 -0.19 -6.96
N GLN A 242 7.10 0.48 -5.89
CA GLN A 242 8.50 0.78 -5.62
C GLN A 242 9.32 -0.50 -5.44
N ARG A 243 8.73 -1.52 -4.79
CA ARG A 243 9.37 -2.83 -4.66
C ARG A 243 9.55 -3.51 -6.01
N CYS A 244 8.51 -3.58 -6.82
CA CYS A 244 8.58 -4.16 -8.16
C CYS A 244 9.64 -3.45 -9.02
N GLU A 245 9.72 -2.12 -8.92
CA GLU A 245 10.74 -1.34 -9.64
C GLU A 245 12.16 -1.62 -9.10
N THR A 246 12.32 -1.79 -7.80
CA THR A 246 13.59 -2.20 -7.19
C THR A 246 14.00 -3.59 -7.68
N GLU A 247 13.10 -4.57 -7.64
CA GLU A 247 13.37 -5.93 -8.15
C GLU A 247 13.66 -5.90 -9.65
N ARG A 248 12.96 -5.08 -10.44
CA ARG A 248 13.25 -4.92 -11.87
C ARG A 248 14.64 -4.35 -12.13
N ARG A 249 15.13 -3.42 -11.30
CA ARG A 249 16.51 -2.89 -11.37
C ARG A 249 17.52 -3.96 -10.98
N GLU A 250 17.26 -4.73 -9.92
CA GLU A 250 18.09 -5.88 -9.52
C GLU A 250 18.17 -6.91 -10.65
N LEU A 251 17.04 -7.27 -11.23
CA LEU A 251 16.96 -8.15 -12.41
C LEU A 251 17.77 -7.59 -13.58
N SER A 252 17.63 -6.30 -13.89
CA SER A 252 18.39 -5.67 -14.98
C SER A 252 19.90 -5.74 -14.75
N ALA A 253 20.34 -5.47 -13.51
CA ALA A 253 21.75 -5.58 -13.14
C ALA A 253 22.26 -7.03 -13.23
N MET A 254 21.46 -8.01 -12.79
CA MET A 254 21.81 -9.43 -12.84
C MET A 254 21.90 -9.98 -14.26
N MET A 255 21.00 -9.54 -15.14
CA MET A 255 20.91 -10.01 -16.52
C MET A 255 21.88 -9.29 -17.46
N GLY A 256 22.39 -8.11 -17.08
CA GLY A 256 23.30 -7.31 -17.89
C GLY A 256 22.60 -6.57 -19.05
N TYR A 257 21.27 -6.50 -19.03
CA TYR A 257 20.44 -5.74 -19.96
C TYR A 257 19.20 -5.21 -19.25
N GLU A 258 18.55 -4.20 -19.83
CA GLU A 258 17.35 -3.61 -19.25
C GLU A 258 16.16 -4.60 -19.29
N VAL A 259 15.67 -5.00 -18.12
CA VAL A 259 14.45 -5.80 -17.97
C VAL A 259 13.25 -4.86 -17.99
N LYS A 260 12.35 -5.06 -18.95
CA LYS A 260 11.17 -4.20 -19.12
C LYS A 260 10.05 -4.59 -18.17
N ALA A 261 9.25 -3.61 -17.77
CA ALA A 261 8.01 -3.86 -17.06
C ALA A 261 6.99 -4.60 -17.95
N CYS A 262 6.29 -5.57 -17.37
CA CYS A 262 5.08 -6.15 -17.92
C CYS A 262 3.90 -5.45 -17.26
N HIS A 263 3.15 -4.70 -18.07
CA HIS A 263 2.00 -3.90 -17.62
C HIS A 263 0.68 -4.67 -17.65
N GLN A 264 0.70 -5.90 -18.16
CA GLN A 264 -0.44 -6.80 -18.11
C GLN A 264 -0.58 -7.37 -16.70
N HIS A 265 -1.80 -7.50 -16.19
CA HIS A 265 -2.06 -8.20 -14.95
C HIS A 265 -1.99 -9.73 -15.13
N THR A 266 -1.82 -10.46 -14.03
CA THR A 266 -1.61 -11.92 -14.02
C THR A 266 -2.56 -12.67 -14.95
N TYR A 267 -3.88 -12.49 -14.81
CA TYR A 267 -4.82 -13.24 -15.65
C TYR A 267 -4.81 -12.86 -17.15
N GLN A 268 -4.38 -11.66 -17.54
CA GLN A 268 -4.15 -11.36 -18.97
C GLN A 268 -3.00 -12.21 -19.51
N ILE A 269 -1.94 -12.38 -18.73
CA ILE A 269 -0.77 -13.18 -19.09
C ILE A 269 -1.16 -14.65 -19.11
N LEU A 270 -1.81 -15.15 -18.05
CA LEU A 270 -2.17 -16.55 -17.94
C LEU A 270 -3.16 -16.97 -19.03
N SER A 271 -4.16 -16.15 -19.33
CA SER A 271 -5.19 -16.49 -20.33
C SER A 271 -4.75 -16.31 -21.79
N ALA A 272 -3.62 -15.64 -22.03
CA ALA A 272 -3.09 -15.36 -23.36
C ALA A 272 -2.68 -16.64 -24.10
N HIS A 273 -2.79 -16.65 -25.44
CA HIS A 273 -2.24 -17.74 -26.27
C HIS A 273 -0.76 -17.53 -26.62
N ASP A 274 -0.21 -16.37 -26.28
CA ASP A 274 1.19 -16.03 -26.49
C ASP A 274 2.12 -17.05 -25.82
N ASP A 275 3.26 -17.35 -26.45
CA ASP A 275 4.30 -18.21 -25.89
C ASP A 275 5.02 -17.50 -24.73
N THR A 276 4.47 -17.67 -23.53
CA THR A 276 4.89 -17.01 -22.30
C THR A 276 5.02 -18.02 -21.18
N GLU A 277 6.11 -17.93 -20.42
CA GLU A 277 6.32 -18.71 -19.21
C GLU A 277 6.37 -17.78 -17.99
N ILE A 278 6.04 -18.29 -16.81
CA ILE A 278 5.99 -17.51 -15.55
C ILE A 278 7.09 -18.00 -14.61
N VAL A 279 7.77 -17.08 -13.96
CA VAL A 279 8.80 -17.39 -12.94
C VAL A 279 8.60 -16.48 -11.72
N GLY A 280 8.92 -16.99 -10.53
CA GLY A 280 8.89 -16.22 -9.30
C GLY A 280 9.52 -17.00 -8.16
N ILE A 281 9.67 -16.38 -6.99
CA ILE A 281 10.20 -17.08 -5.82
C ILE A 281 9.15 -18.07 -5.31
N ALA A 282 8.00 -17.57 -4.87
CA ALA A 282 6.89 -18.39 -4.39
C ALA A 282 5.52 -17.75 -4.68
N ALA A 283 5.41 -16.96 -5.76
CA ALA A 283 4.25 -16.12 -6.03
C ALA A 283 2.97 -16.94 -6.29
N PRO A 284 1.79 -16.48 -5.84
CA PRO A 284 0.51 -17.15 -6.08
C PRO A 284 0.24 -17.51 -7.55
N ALA A 285 0.63 -16.62 -8.47
CA ALA A 285 0.49 -16.82 -9.93
C ALA A 285 1.17 -18.11 -10.44
N LEU A 286 2.19 -18.62 -9.74
CA LEU A 286 2.86 -19.88 -10.10
C LEU A 286 1.98 -21.10 -9.85
N TYR A 287 1.10 -21.07 -8.85
CA TYR A 287 0.10 -22.12 -8.63
C TYR A 287 -0.96 -22.11 -9.73
N GLU A 288 -1.32 -20.92 -10.22
CA GLU A 288 -2.42 -20.73 -11.16
C GLU A 288 -2.01 -21.02 -12.61
N ALA A 289 -0.77 -20.71 -12.99
CA ALA A 289 -0.27 -20.84 -14.36
C ALA A 289 -0.59 -22.20 -15.05
N PRO A 290 -0.37 -23.36 -14.40
CA PRO A 290 -0.70 -24.66 -15.00
C PRO A 290 -2.18 -24.83 -15.38
N TRP A 291 -3.11 -24.24 -14.61
CA TRP A 291 -4.56 -24.30 -14.89
C TRP A 291 -4.95 -23.54 -16.16
N PHE A 292 -4.11 -22.60 -16.60
CA PHE A 292 -4.25 -21.89 -17.88
C PHE A 292 -3.34 -22.45 -18.98
N GLY A 293 -2.65 -23.57 -18.75
CA GLY A 293 -1.74 -24.18 -19.70
C GLY A 293 -0.41 -23.43 -19.86
N LYS A 294 0.00 -22.63 -18.87
CA LYS A 294 1.29 -21.95 -18.82
C LYS A 294 2.30 -22.75 -18.00
N THR A 295 3.56 -22.68 -18.39
CA THR A 295 4.68 -23.23 -17.59
C THR A 295 5.02 -22.27 -16.45
N ALA A 296 5.14 -22.81 -15.24
CA ALA A 296 5.53 -22.08 -14.04
C ALA A 296 6.89 -22.56 -13.52
N HIS A 297 7.78 -21.63 -13.20
CA HIS A 297 9.10 -21.89 -12.66
C HIS A 297 9.24 -21.35 -11.25
N TRP A 298 9.48 -22.23 -10.30
CA TRP A 298 9.65 -21.90 -8.89
C TRP A 298 11.14 -21.69 -8.58
N LEU A 299 11.51 -20.50 -8.11
CA LEU A 299 12.85 -20.24 -7.60
C LEU A 299 12.94 -20.63 -6.10
N GLY A 300 11.91 -20.33 -5.33
CA GLY A 300 11.73 -20.77 -3.94
C GLY A 300 10.93 -22.07 -3.82
N ARG A 301 10.49 -22.38 -2.60
CA ARG A 301 9.61 -23.52 -2.30
C ARG A 301 8.16 -23.02 -2.12
N PRO A 302 7.16 -23.77 -2.59
CA PRO A 302 5.76 -23.43 -2.36
C PRO A 302 5.43 -23.54 -0.86
N LEU A 303 4.82 -22.50 -0.29
CA LEU A 303 4.33 -22.50 1.09
C LEU A 303 3.07 -23.37 1.27
N THR A 304 2.21 -23.41 0.25
CA THR A 304 0.92 -24.10 0.25
C THR A 304 0.89 -25.13 -0.89
N PRO A 305 1.72 -26.19 -0.84
CA PRO A 305 1.75 -27.22 -1.89
C PRO A 305 0.36 -27.86 -2.00
N LEU A 306 -0.27 -27.74 -3.17
CA LEU A 306 -1.63 -28.26 -3.40
C LEU A 306 -1.57 -29.78 -3.57
N ALA A 307 -2.62 -30.48 -3.12
CA ALA A 307 -2.73 -31.92 -3.32
C ALA A 307 -2.98 -32.27 -4.80
N ASP A 308 -2.35 -33.33 -5.29
CA ASP A 308 -2.55 -33.85 -6.65
C ASP A 308 -3.94 -34.53 -6.83
N GLU A 309 -4.43 -34.53 -8.08
CA GLU A 309 -5.79 -34.95 -8.46
C GLU A 309 -6.09 -36.45 -8.28
N TYR A 310 -5.08 -37.31 -8.14
CA TYR A 310 -5.25 -38.78 -8.10
C TYR A 310 -4.32 -39.44 -7.06
N PRO A 311 -4.84 -40.31 -6.17
CA PRO A 311 -4.17 -40.64 -4.93
C PRO A 311 -3.28 -41.88 -5.06
N ALA A 312 -2.03 -41.73 -4.65
CA ALA A 312 -1.25 -42.86 -4.14
C ALA A 312 -0.27 -42.48 -3.02
N ALA A 313 -0.03 -41.18 -2.75
CA ALA A 313 0.81 -40.73 -1.64
C ALA A 313 0.33 -39.36 -1.12
N ALA A 314 -0.38 -39.40 0.00
CA ALA A 314 -1.16 -38.34 0.64
C ALA A 314 -0.33 -37.19 1.26
N GLU A 315 -0.01 -36.15 0.50
CA GLU A 315 0.53 -34.89 1.04
C GLU A 315 -0.06 -33.65 0.33
N GLY A 316 -0.06 -32.50 0.99
CA GLY A 316 -0.49 -31.21 0.42
C GLY A 316 -1.94 -30.80 0.74
N TYR A 317 -2.24 -29.53 0.43
CA TYR A 317 -3.48 -28.86 0.79
C TYR A 317 -4.64 -29.21 -0.15
N LEU A 318 -5.74 -29.67 0.44
CA LEU A 318 -7.01 -29.91 -0.24
C LEU A 318 -7.76 -28.58 -0.42
N GLN A 319 -8.34 -28.38 -1.61
CA GLN A 319 -9.06 -27.14 -1.93
C GLN A 319 -10.54 -27.32 -1.64
N VAL A 320 -11.12 -26.52 -0.76
CA VAL A 320 -12.56 -26.54 -0.47
C VAL A 320 -13.20 -25.19 -0.79
N GLY A 321 -14.49 -25.19 -1.15
CA GLY A 321 -15.23 -23.95 -1.36
C GLY A 321 -15.35 -23.14 -0.07
N PHE A 322 -15.25 -21.82 -0.14
CA PHE A 322 -15.45 -20.93 1.02
C PHE A 322 -16.82 -21.14 1.69
N ASP A 323 -17.85 -21.45 0.91
CA ASP A 323 -19.18 -21.77 1.42
C ASP A 323 -19.23 -23.02 2.32
N SER A 324 -18.29 -23.94 2.13
CA SER A 324 -18.20 -25.18 2.91
C SER A 324 -17.73 -24.89 4.32
N ILE A 325 -16.69 -24.08 4.51
CA ILE A 325 -16.18 -23.75 5.85
C ILE A 325 -17.16 -22.90 6.69
N LEU A 326 -18.13 -22.25 6.04
CA LEU A 326 -19.21 -21.53 6.74
C LEU A 326 -20.38 -22.42 7.13
N ALA A 327 -20.40 -23.69 6.70
CA ALA A 327 -21.50 -24.60 6.97
C ALA A 327 -21.26 -25.41 8.26
N PRO A 328 -22.18 -25.39 9.25
CA PRO A 328 -22.11 -26.29 10.40
C PRO A 328 -21.99 -27.77 10.02
N ALA A 329 -22.63 -28.19 8.92
CA ALA A 329 -22.57 -29.57 8.44
C ALA A 329 -21.17 -30.00 7.96
N PHE A 330 -20.35 -29.07 7.47
CA PHE A 330 -18.97 -29.38 7.08
C PHE A 330 -18.13 -29.72 8.32
N TRP A 331 -18.17 -28.88 9.35
CA TRP A 331 -17.45 -29.12 10.60
C TRP A 331 -17.94 -30.37 11.32
N HIS A 332 -19.27 -30.58 11.36
CA HIS A 332 -19.88 -31.82 11.87
C HIS A 332 -19.29 -33.05 11.17
N ALA A 333 -19.29 -33.06 9.84
CA ALA A 333 -18.81 -34.20 9.06
C ALA A 333 -17.34 -34.51 9.30
N ILE A 334 -16.48 -33.48 9.38
CA ILE A 334 -15.04 -33.71 9.51
C ILE A 334 -14.61 -33.98 10.96
N LEU A 335 -15.24 -33.36 11.97
CA LEU A 335 -14.80 -33.46 13.37
C LEU A 335 -15.64 -34.41 14.22
N THR A 336 -16.96 -34.45 14.04
CA THR A 336 -17.90 -35.19 14.90
C THR A 336 -19.02 -35.90 14.14
N PRO A 337 -18.72 -36.73 13.12
CA PRO A 337 -19.75 -37.32 12.25
C PRO A 337 -20.72 -38.25 12.98
N ASP A 338 -20.30 -38.83 14.10
CA ASP A 338 -21.14 -39.73 14.92
C ASP A 338 -22.15 -38.98 15.81
N ALA A 339 -22.04 -37.65 15.92
CA ALA A 339 -22.98 -36.82 16.68
C ALA A 339 -24.26 -36.54 15.85
N PRO A 340 -25.38 -36.12 16.49
CA PRO A 340 -26.57 -35.69 15.77
C PRO A 340 -26.28 -34.54 14.80
N SER A 341 -26.86 -34.60 13.60
CA SER A 341 -26.64 -33.57 12.58
C SER A 341 -27.11 -32.17 13.04
N PRO A 342 -26.36 -31.10 12.71
CA PRO A 342 -26.67 -29.74 13.14
C PRO A 342 -27.92 -29.17 12.46
N ARG A 343 -28.57 -28.19 13.12
CA ARG A 343 -29.69 -27.42 12.57
C ARG A 343 -29.51 -25.92 12.85
N PRO A 344 -29.32 -25.07 11.82
CA PRO A 344 -29.27 -25.39 10.40
C PRO A 344 -28.00 -26.16 9.98
N SER A 345 -28.08 -26.93 8.88
CA SER A 345 -26.91 -27.61 8.30
C SER A 345 -26.02 -26.66 7.50
N ARG A 346 -26.64 -25.72 6.77
CA ARG A 346 -26.00 -24.61 6.05
C ARG A 346 -27.01 -23.49 5.83
N LEU A 347 -26.51 -22.27 5.59
CA LEU A 347 -27.34 -21.18 5.07
C LEU A 347 -27.68 -21.41 3.58
N PRO A 348 -28.78 -20.82 3.06
CA PRO A 348 -29.10 -20.80 1.64
C PRO A 348 -27.95 -20.24 0.80
N GLY A 349 -27.81 -20.72 -0.44
CA GLY A 349 -26.61 -20.52 -1.27
C GLY A 349 -26.09 -19.09 -1.35
N PHE A 350 -24.78 -18.94 -1.26
CA PHE A 350 -24.08 -17.66 -1.37
C PHE A 350 -23.93 -17.22 -2.84
N GLY A 351 -23.84 -15.92 -3.05
CA GLY A 351 -23.57 -15.32 -4.37
C GLY A 351 -22.13 -15.54 -4.83
N ARG A 352 -21.81 -15.09 -6.04
CA ARG A 352 -20.40 -14.99 -6.48
C ARG A 352 -19.68 -13.95 -5.62
N HIS A 353 -18.39 -14.15 -5.40
CA HIS A 353 -17.52 -13.24 -4.63
C HIS A 353 -17.93 -13.02 -3.17
N TYR A 354 -18.81 -13.85 -2.59
CA TYR A 354 -19.26 -13.66 -1.22
C TYR A 354 -18.09 -13.68 -0.23
N GLY A 355 -17.19 -14.66 -0.36
CA GLY A 355 -15.99 -14.72 0.47
C GLY A 355 -15.03 -13.55 0.24
N ARG A 356 -14.85 -13.12 -1.01
CA ARG A 356 -14.01 -11.96 -1.35
C ARG A 356 -14.54 -10.67 -0.73
N GLU A 357 -15.85 -10.46 -0.79
CA GLU A 357 -16.51 -9.29 -0.19
C GLU A 357 -16.41 -9.32 1.34
N LEU A 358 -16.61 -10.50 1.94
CA LEU A 358 -16.60 -10.65 3.39
C LEU A 358 -15.22 -10.46 4.01
N LEU A 359 -14.17 -10.93 3.33
CA LEU A 359 -12.79 -10.87 3.82
C LEU A 359 -11.97 -9.71 3.23
N GLU A 360 -12.52 -8.96 2.27
CA GLU A 360 -11.79 -7.97 1.48
C GLU A 360 -10.60 -8.56 0.69
N GLU A 361 -10.70 -9.85 0.33
CA GLU A 361 -9.62 -10.62 -0.29
C GLU A 361 -9.86 -10.79 -1.80
N TRP A 362 -9.49 -9.75 -2.56
CA TRP A 362 -9.67 -9.78 -4.02
C TRP A 362 -8.44 -10.27 -4.78
N GLY A 363 -7.23 -9.91 -4.32
CA GLY A 363 -5.99 -10.15 -5.06
C GLY A 363 -6.07 -9.65 -6.50
N ASP A 364 -5.40 -10.34 -7.43
CA ASP A 364 -5.45 -9.99 -8.85
C ASP A 364 -6.83 -10.16 -9.50
N HIS A 365 -7.80 -10.79 -8.80
CA HIS A 365 -9.14 -10.98 -9.33
C HIS A 365 -9.89 -9.64 -9.47
N GLU A 366 -9.58 -8.65 -8.63
CA GLU A 366 -10.17 -7.31 -8.75
C GLU A 366 -9.94 -6.70 -10.14
N ARG A 367 -8.76 -6.92 -10.71
CA ARG A 367 -8.37 -6.37 -12.01
C ARG A 367 -9.24 -6.95 -13.13
N ILE A 368 -9.73 -8.18 -12.99
CA ILE A 368 -10.68 -8.79 -13.93
C ILE A 368 -11.99 -8.00 -13.98
N LEU A 369 -12.43 -7.42 -12.85
CA LEU A 369 -13.71 -6.72 -12.73
C LEU A 369 -13.64 -5.29 -13.26
N ASN A 370 -12.49 -4.64 -13.10
CA ASN A 370 -12.37 -3.20 -13.32
C ASN A 370 -11.60 -2.84 -14.61
N TRP A 371 -10.65 -3.67 -15.05
CA TRP A 371 -9.76 -3.31 -16.17
C TRP A 371 -10.48 -3.28 -17.51
N GLU A 372 -10.54 -2.09 -18.13
CA GLU A 372 -11.09 -1.77 -19.46
C GLU A 372 -12.47 -2.39 -19.78
N ARG A 373 -13.21 -2.79 -18.74
CA ARG A 373 -14.54 -3.37 -18.89
C ARG A 373 -15.51 -2.32 -19.36
N LEU A 374 -16.39 -2.73 -20.29
CA LEU A 374 -17.34 -1.83 -20.92
C LEU A 374 -18.23 -1.10 -19.91
N LEU A 375 -18.73 -1.80 -18.88
CA LEU A 375 -19.65 -1.22 -17.90
C LEU A 375 -18.94 -0.22 -16.95
N PRO A 376 -17.83 -0.56 -16.27
CA PRO A 376 -17.00 0.42 -15.56
C PRO A 376 -16.57 1.59 -16.43
N TRP A 377 -16.11 1.36 -17.66
CA TRP A 377 -15.73 2.41 -18.58
C TRP A 377 -16.92 3.33 -18.91
N GLN A 378 -18.08 2.78 -19.29
CA GLN A 378 -19.29 3.56 -19.54
C GLN A 378 -19.80 4.28 -18.28
N SER A 379 -19.60 3.70 -17.10
CA SER A 379 -19.92 4.33 -15.82
C SER A 379 -19.04 5.56 -15.62
N PHE A 380 -17.72 5.41 -15.78
CA PHE A 380 -16.75 6.50 -15.75
C PHE A 380 -17.07 7.58 -16.78
N GLU A 381 -17.39 7.22 -18.02
CA GLU A 381 -17.80 8.20 -19.04
C GLU A 381 -19.02 9.01 -18.64
N ARG A 382 -20.05 8.34 -18.08
CA ARG A 382 -21.29 8.97 -17.63
C ARG A 382 -21.10 9.83 -16.38
N SER A 383 -20.18 9.45 -15.49
CA SER A 383 -19.91 10.18 -14.25
C SER A 383 -18.93 11.35 -14.42
N GLY A 384 -18.39 11.58 -15.62
CA GLY A 384 -17.58 12.75 -15.92
C GLY A 384 -16.37 12.50 -16.82
N GLY A 385 -16.09 11.26 -17.22
CA GLY A 385 -14.95 10.89 -18.05
C GLY A 385 -14.89 11.62 -19.40
N ILE A 386 -16.04 11.88 -20.03
CA ILE A 386 -16.12 12.67 -21.27
C ILE A 386 -15.65 14.10 -21.04
N VAL A 387 -16.06 14.71 -19.93
CA VAL A 387 -15.68 16.08 -19.56
C VAL A 387 -14.19 16.13 -19.25
N LEU A 388 -13.68 15.14 -18.51
CA LEU A 388 -12.26 15.02 -18.20
C LEU A 388 -11.41 14.90 -19.48
N ARG A 389 -11.79 14.02 -20.41
CA ARG A 389 -11.04 13.84 -21.66
C ARG A 389 -11.09 15.07 -22.56
N ARG A 390 -12.22 15.79 -22.62
CA ARG A 390 -12.26 17.08 -23.32
C ARG A 390 -11.27 18.08 -22.73
N ARG A 391 -11.21 18.19 -21.41
CA ARG A 391 -10.23 19.05 -20.73
C ARG A 391 -8.79 18.61 -21.00
N ILE A 392 -8.51 17.31 -20.97
CA ILE A 392 -7.17 16.78 -21.32
C ILE A 392 -6.83 17.11 -22.76
N THR A 393 -7.71 16.85 -23.73
CA THR A 393 -7.48 17.18 -25.14
C THR A 393 -7.34 18.69 -25.36
N GLU A 394 -8.06 19.53 -24.62
CA GLU A 394 -7.90 20.98 -24.65
C GLU A 394 -6.53 21.41 -24.11
N LEU A 395 -6.07 20.79 -23.02
CA LEU A 395 -4.73 21.02 -22.45
C LEU A 395 -3.62 20.52 -23.39
N GLU A 396 -3.74 19.32 -23.96
CA GLU A 396 -2.80 18.76 -24.93
C GLU A 396 -2.74 19.60 -26.20
N ARG A 397 -3.89 20.10 -26.69
CA ARG A 397 -3.94 21.06 -27.79
C ARG A 397 -3.28 22.38 -27.42
N ALA A 398 -3.51 22.90 -26.21
CA ALA A 398 -2.88 24.13 -25.74
C ALA A 398 -1.36 23.99 -25.58
N GLN A 399 -0.86 22.79 -25.26
CA GLN A 399 0.56 22.47 -25.26
C GLN A 399 1.13 22.28 -26.68
N GLY A 400 0.39 21.63 -27.58
CA GLY A 400 0.80 21.43 -28.99
C GLY A 400 0.74 22.70 -29.86
N SER A 401 0.01 23.73 -29.42
CA SER A 401 -0.17 25.00 -30.16
C SER A 401 0.69 26.17 -29.64
N GLN A 402 1.76 25.90 -28.88
CA GLN A 402 2.83 26.89 -28.63
C GLN A 402 3.73 27.20 -29.87
N GLY A 403 3.18 27.04 -31.07
CA GLY A 403 3.65 27.68 -32.28
C GLY A 403 2.49 28.39 -32.95
N THR A 404 2.57 29.72 -33.05
CA THR A 404 1.70 30.67 -33.80
C THR A 404 0.47 31.30 -33.09
N SER A 405 0.73 32.49 -32.53
CA SER A 405 -0.07 33.75 -32.55
C SER A 405 -1.61 33.76 -32.53
N GLN A 406 -2.17 34.24 -31.40
CA GLN A 406 -3.24 35.25 -31.13
C GLN A 406 -4.14 35.83 -32.28
N PRO A 407 -5.29 36.51 -31.98
CA PRO A 407 -6.45 36.19 -31.12
C PRO A 407 -7.82 36.60 -31.76
N ARG A 408 -8.94 36.46 -31.01
CA ARG A 408 -10.36 36.92 -31.19
C ARG A 408 -11.32 35.72 -31.32
N GLY A 409 -12.43 35.56 -30.61
CA GLY A 409 -13.18 36.40 -29.68
C GLY A 409 -14.68 36.20 -29.94
N LYS A 410 -15.48 35.74 -28.96
CA LYS A 410 -16.85 36.19 -28.66
C LYS A 410 -17.51 35.38 -27.53
N ASN A 411 -17.85 36.14 -26.49
CA ASN A 411 -18.96 36.05 -25.54
C ASN A 411 -19.82 34.78 -25.47
N ASP A 412 -19.95 34.25 -24.25
CA ASP A 412 -21.26 34.10 -23.63
C ASP A 412 -21.19 34.52 -22.15
N GLY A 413 -22.16 35.33 -21.75
CA GLY A 413 -22.19 36.04 -20.49
C GLY A 413 -22.63 35.19 -19.31
N ALA A 414 -21.81 35.16 -18.27
CA ALA A 414 -22.23 35.00 -16.88
C ALA A 414 -21.15 35.64 -15.99
N ARG A 415 -21.57 36.53 -15.10
CA ARG A 415 -20.79 37.30 -14.11
C ARG A 415 -19.41 36.72 -13.77
N GLU A 416 -18.34 37.41 -14.18
CA GLU A 416 -16.94 37.01 -13.98
C GLU A 416 -16.52 37.05 -12.49
N GLY A 417 -16.69 35.94 -11.78
CA GLY A 417 -15.76 35.55 -10.74
C GLY A 417 -14.63 34.75 -11.39
N ALA A 418 -13.39 35.22 -11.32
CA ALA A 418 -12.25 34.47 -11.87
C ALA A 418 -12.18 33.08 -11.19
N SER A 419 -12.21 32.01 -11.99
CA SER A 419 -12.01 30.63 -11.50
C SER A 419 -10.75 30.53 -10.63
N MET A 420 -10.71 29.57 -9.69
CA MET A 420 -9.53 29.37 -8.83
C MET A 420 -8.24 29.19 -9.65
N THR A 421 -8.31 28.39 -10.72
CA THR A 421 -7.22 28.18 -11.67
C THR A 421 -6.74 29.50 -12.27
N SER A 422 -7.63 30.37 -12.75
CA SER A 422 -7.23 31.65 -13.32
C SER A 422 -6.65 32.62 -12.28
N ARG A 423 -7.09 32.55 -11.01
CA ARG A 423 -6.47 33.31 -9.91
C ARG A 423 -5.01 32.90 -9.69
N ILE A 424 -4.72 31.60 -9.62
CA ILE A 424 -3.35 31.09 -9.47
C ILE A 424 -2.52 31.39 -10.71
N GLN A 425 -3.07 31.24 -11.92
CA GLN A 425 -2.36 31.55 -13.17
C GLN A 425 -1.86 33.00 -13.24
N ARG A 426 -2.56 33.95 -12.62
CA ARG A 426 -2.11 35.35 -12.55
C ARG A 426 -0.83 35.55 -11.73
N LEU A 427 -0.43 34.58 -10.92
CA LEU A 427 0.80 34.65 -10.13
C LEU A 427 2.04 34.27 -10.95
N LYS A 428 1.87 33.59 -12.09
CA LYS A 428 2.98 33.12 -12.91
C LYS A 428 3.92 34.26 -13.25
N ASN A 429 5.21 34.08 -12.96
CA ASN A 429 6.25 35.04 -13.33
C ASN A 429 6.07 36.48 -12.80
N THR A 430 5.23 36.69 -11.79
CA THR A 430 5.02 38.02 -11.18
C THR A 430 6.23 38.56 -10.43
N ARG A 431 7.17 37.68 -10.06
CA ARG A 431 8.34 37.96 -9.22
C ARG A 431 9.66 37.55 -9.88
N ILE A 432 9.73 37.62 -11.21
CA ILE A 432 10.94 37.28 -11.98
C ILE A 432 12.16 37.99 -11.40
N GLY A 433 13.22 37.22 -11.14
CA GLY A 433 14.53 37.77 -10.74
C GLY A 433 14.64 38.13 -9.25
N GLN A 434 13.55 38.07 -8.48
CA GLN A 434 13.55 38.43 -7.07
C GLN A 434 14.01 37.26 -6.18
N THR A 435 14.24 37.56 -4.91
CA THR A 435 14.52 36.58 -3.86
C THR A 435 13.29 36.38 -2.98
N ALA A 436 12.91 35.13 -2.72
CA ALA A 436 11.89 34.77 -1.73
C ALA A 436 12.51 34.09 -0.52
N TYR A 437 11.87 34.26 0.64
CA TYR A 437 12.21 33.56 1.87
C TYR A 437 11.11 32.57 2.21
N ILE A 438 11.42 31.31 2.42
CA ILE A 438 10.44 30.31 2.83
C ILE A 438 10.81 29.83 4.22
N VAL A 439 9.92 30.11 5.17
CA VAL A 439 10.23 29.98 6.59
C VAL A 439 9.38 28.88 7.22
N GLY A 440 10.06 27.89 7.78
CA GLY A 440 9.47 26.83 8.58
C GLY A 440 9.39 27.18 10.06
N ASN A 441 8.93 26.23 10.87
CA ASN A 441 8.63 26.42 12.29
C ASN A 441 9.63 25.71 13.23
N ALA A 442 10.76 25.24 12.71
CA ALA A 442 11.75 24.48 13.47
C ALA A 442 12.58 25.38 14.42
N PRO A 443 13.24 24.81 15.46
CA PRO A 443 14.02 25.57 16.43
C PRO A 443 15.06 26.53 15.85
N SER A 444 15.66 26.20 14.71
CA SER A 444 16.65 27.07 14.07
C SER A 444 16.11 28.44 13.66
N LEU A 445 14.79 28.62 13.60
CA LEU A 445 14.16 29.92 13.41
C LEU A 445 14.64 30.97 14.42
N ARG A 446 15.05 30.57 15.63
CA ARG A 446 15.57 31.46 16.69
C ARG A 446 16.79 32.29 16.27
N LEU A 447 17.50 31.83 15.24
CA LEU A 447 18.71 32.47 14.71
C LEU A 447 18.39 33.61 13.75
N LEU A 448 17.16 33.67 13.25
CA LEU A 448 16.73 34.65 12.25
C LEU A 448 16.03 35.85 12.89
N ASP A 449 16.15 37.00 12.24
CA ASP A 449 15.41 38.21 12.56
C ASP A 449 14.01 38.12 11.91
N ILE A 450 13.02 37.73 12.71
CA ILE A 450 11.64 37.48 12.25
C ILE A 450 10.97 38.76 11.75
N ASP A 451 11.15 39.89 12.44
CA ASP A 451 10.56 41.16 12.02
C ASP A 451 11.10 41.58 10.65
N ARG A 452 12.41 41.40 10.44
CA ARG A 452 13.02 41.70 9.15
C ARG A 452 12.56 40.75 8.03
N LEU A 453 12.32 39.47 8.33
CA LEU A 453 11.74 38.51 7.38
C LEU A 453 10.29 38.83 7.01
N MET A 454 9.51 39.41 7.92
CA MET A 454 8.13 39.87 7.63
C MET A 454 8.09 41.03 6.62
N GLU A 455 9.17 41.81 6.51
CA GLU A 455 9.29 42.88 5.53
C GLU A 455 9.67 42.38 4.11
N GLN A 456 10.08 41.11 3.98
CA GLN A 456 10.50 40.50 2.71
C GLN A 456 9.36 39.77 2.00
N GLU A 457 9.64 39.30 0.77
CA GLU A 457 8.79 38.33 0.05
C GLU A 457 8.86 36.95 0.72
N SER A 458 8.21 36.82 1.89
CA SER A 458 8.29 35.65 2.75
C SER A 458 7.02 34.78 2.76
N PHE A 459 7.23 33.47 2.73
CA PHE A 459 6.23 32.42 2.80
C PHE A 459 6.28 31.74 4.16
N TRP A 460 5.13 31.65 4.81
CA TRP A 460 4.99 31.08 6.15
C TRP A 460 3.90 30.03 6.17
N CYS A 461 4.12 28.94 6.91
CA CYS A 461 3.30 27.74 6.77
C CYS A 461 2.68 27.28 8.09
N ASN A 462 1.46 26.75 8.00
CA ASN A 462 0.70 26.11 9.06
C ASN A 462 0.71 26.94 10.37
N ARG A 463 1.30 26.41 11.44
CA ARG A 463 1.27 27.01 12.78
C ARG A 463 2.19 28.23 12.97
N ALA A 464 2.70 28.82 11.89
CA ALA A 464 3.50 30.04 11.97
C ALA A 464 2.76 31.22 12.65
N PHE A 465 1.42 31.23 12.65
CA PHE A 465 0.61 32.21 13.38
C PHE A 465 0.81 32.19 14.91
N GLU A 466 1.43 31.14 15.47
CA GLU A 466 1.77 31.07 16.90
C GLU A 466 2.81 32.15 17.29
N LEU A 467 3.56 32.69 16.32
CA LEU A 467 4.52 33.77 16.57
C LEU A 467 3.89 35.04 17.17
N GLU A 468 2.58 35.27 16.97
CA GLU A 468 1.90 36.40 17.63
C GLU A 468 1.89 36.26 19.15
N ALA A 469 1.80 35.02 19.67
CA ALA A 469 1.84 34.77 21.11
C ALA A 469 3.23 35.07 21.70
N ASP A 470 4.28 34.96 20.88
CA ASP A 470 5.67 35.28 21.23
C ASP A 470 6.02 36.77 21.00
N GLY A 471 5.02 37.60 20.67
CA GLY A 471 5.17 39.06 20.56
C GLY A 471 5.54 39.59 19.18
N TYR A 472 5.61 38.74 18.15
CA TYR A 472 5.87 39.17 16.78
C TYR A 472 4.59 39.64 16.08
N ALA A 473 4.66 40.71 15.30
CA ALA A 473 3.54 41.12 14.45
C ALA A 473 3.46 40.22 13.21
N PHE A 474 2.69 39.12 13.30
CA PHE A 474 2.63 38.11 12.24
C PHE A 474 1.74 38.56 11.06
N ARG A 475 2.37 39.22 10.07
CA ARG A 475 1.70 39.70 8.86
C ARG A 475 2.48 39.35 7.59
N PRO A 476 2.54 38.06 7.24
CA PRO A 476 3.40 37.59 6.16
C PRO A 476 2.88 38.00 4.77
N LYS A 477 3.76 38.05 3.77
CA LYS A 477 3.34 38.22 2.37
C LYS A 477 2.52 37.03 1.88
N TYR A 478 3.01 35.83 2.15
CA TYR A 478 2.36 34.60 1.73
C TYR A 478 2.17 33.67 2.93
N TYR A 479 0.95 33.15 3.09
CA TYR A 479 0.64 32.21 4.14
C TYR A 479 0.00 30.94 3.59
N LEU A 480 0.48 29.78 4.02
CA LEU A 480 0.05 28.47 3.52
C LEU A 480 -0.52 27.60 4.64
N MET A 481 -1.65 26.96 4.39
CA MET A 481 -2.26 25.97 5.30
C MET A 481 -2.72 24.74 4.53
N ARG A 482 -2.07 23.60 4.75
CA ARG A 482 -2.41 22.35 4.02
C ARG A 482 -3.43 21.49 4.75
N ASP A 483 -3.22 21.25 6.04
CA ASP A 483 -3.88 20.18 6.78
C ASP A 483 -5.29 20.58 7.26
N ALA A 484 -6.32 19.91 6.76
CA ALA A 484 -7.71 20.23 7.08
C ALA A 484 -8.06 19.94 8.56
N VAL A 485 -7.48 18.89 9.15
CA VAL A 485 -7.70 18.54 10.57
C VAL A 485 -7.07 19.59 11.49
N SER A 486 -5.86 20.05 11.18
CA SER A 486 -5.19 21.14 11.90
C SER A 486 -5.95 22.45 11.72
N LEU A 487 -6.47 22.72 10.53
CA LEU A 487 -7.30 23.91 10.30
C LEU A 487 -8.54 23.86 11.19
N GLN A 488 -9.27 22.74 11.25
CA GLN A 488 -10.47 22.58 12.10
C GLN A 488 -10.22 22.94 13.56
N ALA A 489 -9.08 22.54 14.11
CA ALA A 489 -8.72 22.83 15.50
C ALA A 489 -8.41 24.32 15.76
N TRP A 490 -8.03 25.08 14.72
CA TRP A 490 -7.52 26.45 14.85
C TRP A 490 -8.19 27.44 13.88
N THR A 491 -9.40 27.15 13.42
CA THR A 491 -10.07 27.85 12.31
C THR A 491 -10.07 29.37 12.49
N GLU A 492 -10.48 29.85 13.66
CA GLU A 492 -10.55 31.28 13.96
C GLU A 492 -9.17 31.96 13.86
N ARG A 493 -8.12 31.31 14.40
CA ARG A 493 -6.75 31.84 14.37
C ARG A 493 -6.20 31.87 12.95
N VAL A 494 -6.45 30.82 12.17
CA VAL A 494 -6.01 30.70 10.77
C VAL A 494 -6.70 31.74 9.87
N LEU A 495 -8.00 31.97 10.07
CA LEU A 495 -8.74 33.02 9.36
C LEU A 495 -8.27 34.42 9.79
N ALA A 496 -7.90 34.63 11.06
CA ALA A 496 -7.42 35.91 11.57
C ALA A 496 -6.05 36.34 11.04
N VAL A 497 -5.23 35.42 10.51
CA VAL A 497 -3.92 35.75 9.91
C VAL A 497 -4.08 36.81 8.82
N LYS A 498 -3.34 37.91 8.92
CA LYS A 498 -3.35 38.99 7.91
C LYS A 498 -2.19 38.80 6.94
N ALA A 499 -2.46 38.13 5.84
CA ALA A 499 -1.50 37.91 4.76
C ALA A 499 -1.97 38.55 3.46
N ASP A 500 -1.05 38.96 2.58
CA ASP A 500 -1.42 39.52 1.27
C ASP A 500 -2.12 38.45 0.41
N ILE A 501 -1.58 37.22 0.39
CA ILE A 501 -2.22 36.07 -0.27
C ILE A 501 -2.15 34.84 0.65
N LYS A 502 -3.27 34.11 0.75
CA LYS A 502 -3.34 32.81 1.44
C LYS A 502 -3.47 31.67 0.44
N PHE A 503 -2.72 30.59 0.64
CA PHE A 503 -2.86 29.35 -0.14
C PHE A 503 -3.25 28.18 0.76
N PHE A 504 -4.45 27.64 0.56
CA PHE A 504 -4.94 26.51 1.34
C PHE A 504 -4.98 25.24 0.51
N GLY A 505 -4.67 24.09 1.12
CA GLY A 505 -4.92 22.80 0.50
C GLY A 505 -6.41 22.65 0.17
N LYS A 506 -6.74 21.94 -0.92
CA LYS A 506 -8.13 21.82 -1.39
C LYS A 506 -9.10 21.31 -0.32
N GLU A 507 -8.68 20.37 0.52
CA GLU A 507 -9.49 19.85 1.62
C GLU A 507 -9.74 20.91 2.68
N ALA A 508 -8.70 21.67 3.05
CA ALA A 508 -8.81 22.78 4.00
C ALA A 508 -9.69 23.91 3.46
N TYR A 509 -9.58 24.23 2.17
CA TYR A 509 -10.45 25.19 1.49
C TYR A 509 -11.90 24.71 1.46
N ARG A 510 -12.14 23.44 1.08
CA ARG A 510 -13.49 22.86 1.03
C ARG A 510 -14.15 22.86 2.40
N PHE A 511 -13.39 22.54 3.46
CA PHE A 511 -13.89 22.63 4.82
C PHE A 511 -14.40 24.05 5.15
N LEU A 512 -13.65 25.10 4.77
CA LEU A 512 -14.08 26.48 4.97
C LEU A 512 -15.27 26.86 4.10
N ASP A 513 -15.33 26.39 2.86
CA ASP A 513 -16.46 26.64 1.96
C ASP A 513 -17.76 26.03 2.53
N GLU A 514 -17.66 24.85 3.14
CA GLU A 514 -18.78 24.16 3.76
C GLU A 514 -19.21 24.77 5.11
N HIS A 515 -18.26 25.19 5.96
CA HIS A 515 -18.54 25.54 7.36
C HIS A 515 -18.42 27.05 7.67
N HIS A 516 -17.67 27.80 6.86
CA HIS A 516 -17.39 29.23 7.04
C HIS A 516 -17.41 30.02 5.71
N PRO A 517 -18.44 29.88 4.85
CA PRO A 517 -18.46 30.45 3.51
C PRO A 517 -18.38 31.99 3.47
N GLU A 518 -18.96 32.67 4.46
CA GLU A 518 -18.91 34.14 4.55
C GLU A 518 -17.49 34.64 4.80
N ALA A 519 -16.79 34.04 5.77
CA ALA A 519 -15.41 34.39 6.08
C ALA A 519 -14.44 34.04 4.93
N LEU A 520 -14.74 32.98 4.18
CA LEU A 520 -14.00 32.59 2.98
C LEU A 520 -14.18 33.60 1.84
N ALA A 521 -15.40 34.10 1.65
CA ALA A 521 -15.74 35.05 0.59
C ALA A 521 -15.09 36.44 0.79
N GLU A 522 -14.79 36.82 2.03
CA GLU A 522 -14.17 38.10 2.38
C GLU A 522 -12.64 38.12 2.24
N GLN A 523 -12.01 36.98 1.95
CA GLN A 523 -10.55 36.84 1.97
C GLN A 523 -9.99 36.35 0.63
N ASP A 524 -8.78 36.83 0.28
CA ASP A 524 -8.06 36.37 -0.92
C ASP A 524 -7.36 35.03 -0.66
N ILE A 525 -8.17 33.96 -0.56
CA ILE A 525 -7.71 32.59 -0.32
C ILE A 525 -7.73 31.81 -1.63
N MET A 526 -6.58 31.23 -2.00
CA MET A 526 -6.43 30.37 -3.17
C MET A 526 -6.33 28.90 -2.76
N ALA A 527 -7.08 28.01 -3.43
CA ALA A 527 -7.03 26.57 -3.18
C ALA A 527 -5.98 25.90 -4.06
N LEU A 528 -5.03 25.20 -3.46
CA LEU A 528 -4.03 24.40 -4.14
C LEU A 528 -4.50 22.94 -4.21
N GLU A 529 -4.49 22.38 -5.42
CA GLU A 529 -4.60 20.93 -5.62
C GLU A 529 -3.22 20.32 -5.31
N VAL A 530 -3.16 19.38 -4.37
CA VAL A 530 -1.91 18.70 -4.01
C VAL A 530 -2.03 17.22 -4.33
N ASN A 531 -1.15 16.73 -5.19
CA ASN A 531 -1.03 15.31 -5.44
C ASN A 531 -0.18 14.65 -4.36
N GLN A 532 -0.82 13.78 -3.60
CA GLN A 532 -0.20 12.94 -2.58
C GLN A 532 -0.42 11.46 -2.88
N ASN A 533 -0.86 11.15 -4.10
CA ASN A 533 -0.94 9.78 -4.57
C ASN A 533 0.49 9.29 -4.80
N GLN A 534 0.86 8.24 -4.10
CA GLN A 534 1.59 7.10 -4.61
C GLN A 534 2.23 7.22 -6.01
N GLY A 535 3.55 7.42 -6.07
CA GLY A 535 4.30 7.56 -7.33
C GLY A 535 4.28 8.97 -7.93
N PHE A 536 3.50 9.88 -7.34
CA PHE A 536 3.42 11.28 -7.74
C PHE A 536 3.94 12.24 -6.65
N CYS A 537 4.50 11.75 -5.53
CA CYS A 537 5.20 12.61 -4.57
C CYS A 537 6.59 12.98 -5.10
N MET A 538 7.14 14.09 -4.62
CA MET A 538 8.45 14.58 -5.07
C MET A 538 9.60 13.61 -4.77
N CYS A 539 9.50 12.79 -3.72
CA CYS A 539 10.51 11.77 -3.41
C CYS A 539 10.41 10.51 -4.28
N ASP A 540 9.29 10.31 -4.98
CA ASP A 540 9.06 9.08 -5.75
C ASP A 540 9.74 9.13 -7.13
N ASP A 541 9.78 10.31 -7.75
CA ASP A 541 10.35 10.53 -9.08
C ASP A 541 10.95 11.94 -9.15
N GLU A 542 12.10 12.08 -9.81
CA GLU A 542 12.73 13.37 -10.03
C GLU A 542 11.90 14.28 -10.96
N GLU A 543 10.97 13.76 -11.75
CA GLU A 543 10.08 14.57 -12.57
C GLU A 543 8.84 15.11 -11.80
N ASN A 544 8.62 14.64 -10.57
CA ASN A 544 7.49 15.07 -9.73
C ASN A 544 7.76 16.43 -9.07
N PHE A 545 7.81 17.49 -9.87
CA PHE A 545 7.90 18.87 -9.42
C PHE A 545 6.94 19.74 -10.23
N SER A 546 6.10 20.51 -9.54
CA SER A 546 5.14 21.36 -10.23
C SER A 546 5.79 22.63 -10.78
N TYR A 547 5.76 22.73 -12.10
CA TYR A 547 6.00 23.98 -12.84
C TYR A 547 4.74 24.81 -13.02
N ASP A 548 3.56 24.30 -12.62
CA ASP A 548 2.28 25.01 -12.70
C ASP A 548 1.32 24.56 -11.56
N PRO A 549 1.37 25.23 -10.39
CA PRO A 549 0.53 24.93 -9.25
C PRO A 549 -0.95 25.30 -9.47
N SER A 550 -1.31 25.93 -10.61
CA SER A 550 -2.73 26.11 -10.97
C SER A 550 -3.40 24.82 -11.44
N LEU A 551 -2.58 23.85 -11.85
CA LEU A 551 -3.02 22.50 -12.17
C LEU A 551 -2.91 21.61 -10.94
N MET A 552 -1.71 21.54 -10.36
CA MET A 552 -1.39 20.61 -9.28
C MET A 552 -0.03 20.93 -8.66
N VAL A 553 0.12 20.70 -7.37
CA VAL A 553 1.38 20.70 -6.62
C VAL A 553 1.75 19.24 -6.29
N HIS A 554 3.01 18.85 -6.39
CA HIS A 554 3.45 17.51 -5.97
C HIS A 554 3.82 17.53 -4.49
N SER A 555 3.27 16.62 -3.70
CA SER A 555 3.54 16.58 -2.25
C SER A 555 5.01 16.24 -1.99
N GLY A 556 5.67 17.09 -1.22
CA GLY A 556 7.00 16.83 -0.65
C GLY A 556 6.95 16.43 0.82
N TYR A 557 5.78 16.00 1.31
CA TYR A 557 5.48 15.68 2.72
C TYR A 557 5.60 16.84 3.73
N THR A 558 6.03 18.03 3.30
CA THR A 558 5.99 19.28 4.07
C THR A 558 5.41 20.42 3.24
N VAL A 559 4.61 21.29 3.87
CA VAL A 559 4.00 22.48 3.22
C VAL A 559 5.07 23.47 2.73
N VAL A 560 6.27 23.41 3.29
CA VAL A 560 7.43 24.17 2.82
C VAL A 560 7.72 23.86 1.35
N LEU A 561 7.56 22.60 0.91
CA LEU A 561 7.80 22.20 -0.49
C LEU A 561 6.65 22.61 -1.42
N ASP A 562 5.42 22.74 -0.90
CA ASP A 562 4.31 23.35 -1.62
C ASP A 562 4.63 24.84 -1.89
N ALA A 563 5.11 25.55 -0.87
CA ALA A 563 5.55 26.94 -0.97
C ALA A 563 6.71 27.11 -1.97
N ILE A 564 7.67 26.17 -2.00
CA ILE A 564 8.81 26.19 -2.94
C ILE A 564 8.32 26.10 -4.39
N GLN A 565 7.36 25.22 -4.69
CA GLN A 565 6.79 25.08 -6.03
C GLN A 565 5.99 26.33 -6.43
N VAL A 566 5.25 26.94 -5.50
CA VAL A 566 4.57 28.23 -5.74
C VAL A 566 5.58 29.35 -6.01
N ALA A 567 6.63 29.47 -5.21
CA ALA A 567 7.68 30.47 -5.42
C ALA A 567 8.41 30.26 -6.77
N TYR A 568 8.68 29.00 -7.14
CA TYR A 568 9.21 28.68 -8.46
C TYR A 568 8.29 29.19 -9.57
N TYR A 569 6.99 28.93 -9.47
CA TYR A 569 6.00 29.36 -10.46
C TYR A 569 5.90 30.88 -10.59
N MET A 570 6.03 31.59 -9.47
CA MET A 570 6.04 33.06 -9.43
C MET A 570 7.29 33.67 -10.08
N GLY A 571 8.33 32.87 -10.35
CA GLY A 571 9.51 33.29 -11.10
C GLY A 571 10.69 33.75 -10.24
N PHE A 572 10.65 33.54 -8.92
CA PHE A 572 11.77 33.88 -8.04
C PHE A 572 13.06 33.21 -8.53
N ALA A 573 14.13 34.00 -8.66
CA ALA A 573 15.43 33.51 -9.11
C ALA A 573 16.22 32.85 -7.96
N ARG A 574 15.94 33.28 -6.73
CA ARG A 574 16.54 32.72 -5.51
C ARG A 574 15.47 32.47 -4.47
N VAL A 575 15.50 31.30 -3.86
CA VAL A 575 14.65 30.92 -2.73
C VAL A 575 15.54 30.52 -1.57
N LEU A 576 15.37 31.19 -0.44
CA LEU A 576 16.15 31.02 0.78
C LEU A 576 15.28 30.38 1.86
N VAL A 577 15.64 29.19 2.31
CA VAL A 577 14.88 28.38 3.27
C VAL A 577 15.47 28.52 4.67
N GLY A 578 14.64 28.90 5.65
CA GLY A 578 15.05 29.06 7.05
C GLY A 578 14.04 28.42 8.01
N GLY A 579 14.47 28.02 9.21
CA GLY A 579 13.56 27.41 10.19
C GLY A 579 13.08 26.01 9.79
N VAL A 580 13.91 25.24 9.06
CA VAL A 580 13.60 23.88 8.59
C VAL A 580 14.76 22.96 8.95
N ASP A 581 14.62 22.19 10.03
CA ASP A 581 15.72 21.38 10.56
C ASP A 581 15.71 19.92 10.11
N LEU A 582 14.53 19.40 9.74
CA LEU A 582 14.30 17.98 9.46
C LEU A 582 14.82 17.07 10.59
N ASP A 583 14.66 17.58 11.81
CA ASP A 583 14.83 16.90 13.09
C ASP A 583 13.58 17.21 13.93
N TYR A 584 12.74 16.20 14.11
CA TYR A 584 11.46 16.30 14.81
C TYR A 584 11.54 15.79 16.25
N SER A 585 12.74 15.41 16.73
CA SER A 585 12.95 15.05 18.15
C SER A 585 12.79 16.25 19.10
N GLN A 586 12.94 17.46 18.55
CA GLN A 586 12.80 18.73 19.26
C GLN A 586 11.41 19.34 19.02
N PRO A 587 10.88 20.11 20.01
CA PRO A 587 9.66 20.88 19.77
C PRO A 587 9.89 21.96 18.69
N TYR A 588 8.81 22.42 18.06
CA TYR A 588 8.82 23.61 17.22
C TYR A 588 9.27 24.85 18.01
N PHE A 589 9.59 25.93 17.30
CA PHE A 589 10.08 27.18 17.90
C PHE A 589 9.22 27.68 19.08
N TYR A 590 7.89 27.61 18.94
CA TYR A 590 6.89 27.99 19.95
C TYR A 590 6.50 26.84 20.90
N GLY A 591 7.33 25.81 21.04
CA GLY A 591 7.23 24.77 22.08
C GLY A 591 6.31 23.58 21.79
N ALA A 592 5.49 23.62 20.73
CA ALA A 592 4.61 22.50 20.40
C ALA A 592 5.33 21.33 19.73
N ARG A 593 4.82 20.10 19.89
CA ARG A 593 5.34 18.89 19.21
C ARG A 593 4.40 18.40 18.12
N HIS A 594 4.92 17.56 17.22
CA HIS A 594 4.07 16.79 16.31
C HIS A 594 3.26 15.73 17.07
N SER A 595 2.15 15.29 16.50
CA SER A 595 1.25 14.27 17.07
C SER A 595 1.54 12.84 16.59
N ARG A 596 2.43 12.67 15.60
CA ARG A 596 2.76 11.37 14.99
C ARG A 596 3.74 10.56 15.83
N LYS A 597 3.73 9.24 15.67
CA LYS A 597 4.72 8.32 16.27
C LYS A 597 6.12 8.58 15.68
N GLN A 598 7.18 8.25 16.42
CA GLN A 598 8.55 8.55 16.00
C GLN A 598 8.94 7.84 14.69
N ASP A 599 8.67 6.54 14.56
CA ASP A 599 9.04 5.76 13.37
C ASP A 599 8.34 6.28 12.10
N GLU A 600 7.08 6.70 12.21
CA GLU A 600 6.34 7.34 11.12
C GLU A 600 6.98 8.68 10.73
N MET A 601 7.40 9.48 11.72
CA MET A 601 8.09 10.74 11.48
C MET A 601 9.46 10.55 10.84
N ASP A 602 10.21 9.52 11.23
CA ASP A 602 11.52 9.23 10.67
C ASP A 602 11.42 8.90 9.17
N MET A 603 10.46 8.06 8.79
CA MET A 603 10.17 7.76 7.39
C MET A 603 9.78 9.02 6.60
N LEU A 604 8.86 9.83 7.13
CA LEU A 604 8.43 11.07 6.47
C LEU A 604 9.57 12.07 6.32
N THR A 605 10.43 12.14 7.32
CA THR A 605 11.62 13.00 7.31
C THR A 605 12.56 12.59 6.18
N GLN A 606 12.73 11.28 5.95
CA GLN A 606 13.52 10.79 4.82
C GLN A 606 12.91 11.22 3.47
N CYS A 607 11.60 11.06 3.28
CA CYS A 607 10.91 11.53 2.07
C CYS A 607 11.04 13.04 1.87
N MET A 608 10.97 13.84 2.95
CA MET A 608 11.20 15.28 2.87
C MET A 608 12.62 15.60 2.39
N ARG A 609 13.64 14.91 2.93
CA ARG A 609 15.05 15.11 2.52
C ARG A 609 15.24 14.88 1.03
N GLU A 610 14.70 13.79 0.50
CA GLU A 610 14.75 13.46 -0.92
C GLU A 610 13.99 14.49 -1.76
N SER A 611 12.83 14.92 -1.31
CA SER A 611 12.02 15.94 -2.00
C SER A 611 12.71 17.30 -2.09
N PHE A 612 13.47 17.72 -1.06
CA PHE A 612 14.30 18.93 -1.13
C PHE A 612 15.42 18.81 -2.17
N ILE A 613 16.02 17.62 -2.33
CA ILE A 613 17.02 17.38 -3.37
C ILE A 613 16.39 17.51 -4.76
N VAL A 614 15.20 16.92 -4.97
CA VAL A 614 14.46 17.05 -6.24
C VAL A 614 14.16 18.52 -6.53
N ALA A 615 13.57 19.24 -5.57
CA ALA A 615 13.31 20.67 -5.70
C ALA A 615 14.57 21.46 -6.08
N ARG A 616 15.71 21.21 -5.41
CA ARG A 616 16.97 21.89 -5.70
C ARG A 616 17.42 21.65 -7.14
N ARG A 617 17.38 20.40 -7.61
CA ARG A 617 17.76 20.05 -8.98
C ARG A 617 16.91 20.77 -10.02
N HIS A 618 15.61 20.94 -9.79
CA HIS A 618 14.74 21.72 -10.69
C HIS A 618 15.10 23.20 -10.73
N PHE A 619 15.44 23.81 -9.59
CA PHE A 619 15.93 25.17 -9.55
C PHE A 619 17.24 25.31 -10.33
N GLU A 620 18.22 24.44 -10.06
CA GLU A 620 19.54 24.46 -10.70
C GLU A 620 19.47 24.26 -12.22
N ARG A 621 18.68 23.27 -12.69
CA ARG A 621 18.43 23.00 -14.11
C ARG A 621 17.90 24.22 -14.87
N ASN A 622 17.24 25.15 -14.18
CA ASN A 622 16.65 26.35 -14.74
C ASN A 622 17.41 27.63 -14.39
N GLY A 623 18.66 27.51 -13.90
CA GLY A 623 19.52 28.66 -13.56
C GLY A 623 19.05 29.45 -12.35
N ARG A 624 18.30 28.82 -11.43
CA ARG A 624 17.78 29.41 -10.20
C ARG A 624 18.43 28.75 -8.99
N GLN A 625 18.28 29.37 -7.82
CA GLN A 625 18.93 28.93 -6.60
C GLN A 625 17.90 28.56 -5.52
N LEU A 626 18.04 27.38 -4.93
CA LEU A 626 17.32 26.95 -3.72
C LEU A 626 18.36 26.63 -2.63
N LEU A 627 18.41 27.46 -1.60
CA LEU A 627 19.49 27.44 -0.59
C LEU A 627 18.90 27.50 0.82
N LYS A 628 19.67 27.11 1.84
CA LYS A 628 19.30 27.26 3.25
C LYS A 628 20.06 28.39 3.93
N ILE A 629 19.41 29.08 4.87
CA ILE A 629 20.00 30.20 5.64
C ILE A 629 20.16 29.90 7.14
N THR A 630 19.74 28.72 7.58
CA THR A 630 20.00 28.20 8.94
C THR A 630 20.94 26.99 8.90
N PRO A 631 21.75 26.77 9.96
CA PRO A 631 22.64 25.61 10.08
C PRO A 631 21.82 24.35 10.40
N SER A 632 21.11 23.84 9.40
CA SER A 632 20.20 22.70 9.49
C SER A 632 20.86 21.49 8.80
N PRO A 633 21.54 20.59 9.54
CA PRO A 633 22.31 19.50 8.94
C PRO A 633 21.43 18.45 8.26
N GLY A 634 20.19 18.27 8.72
CA GLY A 634 19.21 17.38 8.09
C GLY A 634 18.68 17.87 6.74
N LEU A 635 18.84 19.16 6.42
CA LEU A 635 18.34 19.76 5.19
C LEU A 635 19.42 19.78 4.10
N SER A 636 19.25 18.95 3.07
CA SER A 636 20.18 18.77 1.94
C SER A 636 20.18 19.92 0.91
N LEU A 637 20.28 21.15 1.39
CA LEU A 637 20.48 22.37 0.59
C LEU A 637 21.82 23.02 0.96
N ASP A 638 22.41 23.75 0.00
CA ASP A 638 23.65 24.49 0.24
C ASP A 638 23.39 25.70 1.14
N TYR A 639 24.32 25.95 2.06
CA TYR A 639 24.22 27.06 2.99
C TYR A 639 24.57 28.39 2.31
N PHE A 640 23.71 29.38 2.50
CA PHE A 640 23.91 30.74 2.03
C PHE A 640 24.05 31.66 3.25
N ASP A 641 25.21 32.30 3.38
CA ASP A 641 25.44 33.28 4.44
C ASP A 641 24.65 34.56 4.16
N CYS A 642 23.73 34.88 5.07
CA CYS A 642 22.79 36.00 4.96
C CYS A 642 22.79 36.77 6.29
N PRO A 643 23.90 37.45 6.63
CA PRO A 643 24.09 38.10 7.93
C PRO A 643 23.04 39.17 8.21
N GLU A 644 22.44 39.74 7.17
CA GLU A 644 21.33 40.66 7.27
C GLU A 644 20.06 40.04 7.86
N MET A 645 19.82 38.75 7.70
CA MET A 645 18.63 38.06 8.24
C MET A 645 18.90 37.39 9.59
N LEU A 646 20.12 37.49 10.14
CA LEU A 646 20.44 36.94 11.45
C LEU A 646 20.04 37.90 12.56
N ARG A 647 19.55 37.32 13.67
CA ARG A 647 19.23 38.08 14.88
C ARG A 647 20.51 38.67 15.47
N LYS A 648 20.52 39.99 15.69
CA LYS A 648 21.66 40.71 16.25
C LYS A 648 21.82 40.52 17.76
#